data_AF-A0A9P7CQP0-F1
#
_entry.id   AF-A0A9P7CQP0-F1
#
_cell.length_a   1.000
_cell.length_b   1.000
_cell.length_c   1.000
_cell.angle_alpha   90.00
_cell.angle_beta   90.00
_cell.angle_gamma   90.00
#
_symmetry.space_group_name_H-M   'P 1'
#
loop_
_entity.id
_entity.type
_entity.pdbx_description
1 polymer ?
#
loop_
_entity_poly.entity_id
_entity_poly.type
_entity_poly.pdbx_seq_one_letter_code
_entity_poly.pdbx_strand_id
1 'polypeptide(L)'
;MEQPSIRDLLIHLKQRNYQAALDLATELDLDKDVVYKTQWTHFRKEKEPHIESSHLEFLPLIKDDAWVIIQCLETLTNQPQVQRELIQLGQERIMKQTKSIIAQLNPHYQPTSQEKTWLRTRQYFLQYSDRLETMTKLWPSLSETAPSFAEAYSQFRDCNLIALAIESARNENNTLLDALFLHHGRQLLPYRLFILSQIPETSDPSQFDLPHVTHDREDRWLEEPWRAELDVVEQDWVQDLIRLDVPEEAAYAARLQDGIQATAYPASSEVIANWYMERAQAADAIGLSSNALEIIRYAQVMGVTHIEEKLSEYDWLCKYIYCSNDHERYVDLEKFRQMSNYEILEGLLQTTNSNTVVDDMLHLALPWLEVSKNRKVIDEDEDEEKPEFLLHRWLLDTRVVDDHLDWCCLVCEHSKPTMATEDRIIKDDLDLSRLVLAIMYSSDGSDMDNLVRLFECLPIFPDNTPQQENETTEMATILPYASTPLGVFSALQSVGPFGLTKMMDTLQKHLSSAEVLARYHAHVPLRWYLEEQSVKSQQQLCIRMASQAAGGVETGGARFDRDDDWRELLDDMIRLRDNGQGIFGKLDSAIVLEIFFSSLLRCARFKLAKELILGGNKLIDITKAEKLVIDAEREFFDNATSGDMDSGSLKQAWECLKILPPTTEIKKEMDLIEATHIIITEFNVQHQPGIPLMPIQVRQSEDRLEFVSKLMNTRRDVYNNHEKVLHLVRRLGYDEDDVLAKVKTLSILASTALVEEDYLQSYRLCQIAVDMAQNKPSKKPKAYNDQVDQAAWQICFNLGKLHTFEDINRRLDVLSMAMTLSPVENIRDVLAVWRELDATKPSQIDLAQLDADRYEAETQQSTKWQGLLQNASKQWGFGDLLAGGSGEHGEGGKRKRDIVRNVVGNWLF
;
A
#
# COMPACT_ATOMS: atom_id res chain seq x y z
N MET A 1 49.25 21.73 102.76
CA MET A 1 48.27 21.83 101.66
C MET A 1 48.56 23.13 100.96
N GLU A 2 48.96 23.05 99.69
CA GLU A 2 49.19 24.24 98.86
C GLU A 2 47.88 25.01 98.72
N GLN A 3 47.95 26.34 98.74
CA GLN A 3 46.76 27.18 98.56
C GLN A 3 46.19 26.92 97.16
N PRO A 4 44.86 26.73 97.03
CA PRO A 4 44.24 26.53 95.72
C PRO A 4 44.63 27.67 94.79
N SER A 5 45.08 27.33 93.58
CA SER A 5 45.57 28.30 92.61
C SER A 5 44.71 28.30 91.34
N ILE A 6 44.75 29.41 90.58
CA ILE A 6 44.11 29.51 89.25
C ILE A 6 44.61 28.40 88.31
N ARG A 7 45.84 27.90 88.51
CA ARG A 7 46.40 26.78 87.76
C ARG A 7 45.64 25.48 88.04
N ASP A 8 45.23 25.25 89.28
CA ASP A 8 44.48 24.05 89.68
C ASP A 8 43.07 24.06 89.08
N LEU A 9 42.42 25.24 89.05
CA LEU A 9 41.16 25.44 88.34
C LEU A 9 41.28 25.05 86.86
N LEU A 10 42.30 25.56 86.15
CA LEU A 10 42.53 25.22 84.74
C LEU A 10 42.83 23.73 84.51
N ILE A 11 43.49 23.06 85.47
CA ILE A 11 43.74 21.61 85.42
C ILE A 11 42.41 20.85 85.55
N HIS A 12 41.57 21.21 86.52
CA HIS A 12 40.25 20.57 86.69
C HIS A 12 39.33 20.79 85.48
N LEU A 13 39.36 21.98 84.87
CA LEU A 13 38.63 22.26 83.63
C LEU A 13 39.12 21.40 82.46
N LYS A 14 40.45 21.26 82.27
CA LYS A 14 41.02 20.35 81.25
C LYS A 14 40.69 18.89 81.49
N GLN A 15 40.58 18.48 82.77
CA GLN A 15 40.23 17.13 83.18
C GLN A 15 38.71 16.88 83.22
N ARG A 16 37.88 17.88 82.87
CA ARG A 16 36.40 17.82 82.88
C ARG A 16 35.80 17.57 84.27
N ASN A 17 36.52 17.92 85.32
CA ASN A 17 36.08 17.84 86.71
C ASN A 17 35.35 19.13 87.09
N TYR A 18 34.17 19.37 86.50
CA TYR A 18 33.47 20.66 86.59
C TYR A 18 32.98 21.01 88.00
N GLN A 19 32.52 20.03 88.79
CA GLN A 19 32.10 20.31 90.17
C GLN A 19 33.28 20.79 91.03
N ALA A 20 34.42 20.10 90.95
CA ALA A 20 35.64 20.52 91.64
C ALA A 20 36.12 21.91 91.16
N ALA A 21 35.96 22.22 89.87
CA ALA A 21 36.24 23.55 89.34
C ALA A 21 35.26 24.62 89.85
N LEU A 22 33.97 24.31 90.04
CA LEU A 22 32.98 25.22 90.64
C LEU A 22 33.27 25.48 92.13
N ASP A 23 33.67 24.45 92.87
CA ASP A 23 34.04 24.56 94.27
C ASP A 23 35.28 25.45 94.43
N LEU A 24 36.31 25.23 93.59
CA LEU A 24 37.51 26.07 93.53
C LEU A 24 37.23 27.51 93.08
N ALA A 25 36.34 27.71 92.09
CA ALA A 25 35.93 29.05 91.67
C ALA A 25 35.20 29.79 92.81
N THR A 26 34.45 29.07 93.66
CA THR A 26 33.79 29.64 94.84
C THR A 26 34.79 29.98 95.95
N GLU A 27 35.76 29.09 96.21
CA GLU A 27 36.81 29.31 97.21
C GLU A 27 37.74 30.48 96.85
N LEU A 28 37.94 30.72 95.54
CA LEU A 28 38.80 31.77 95.00
C LEU A 28 38.06 33.08 94.63
N ASP A 29 36.76 33.18 94.88
CA ASP A 29 35.89 34.31 94.47
C ASP A 29 36.01 34.66 92.98
N LEU A 30 36.13 33.65 92.13
CA LEU A 30 36.27 33.77 90.68
C LEU A 30 34.92 33.65 89.97
N ASP A 31 34.82 34.24 88.78
CA ASP A 31 33.62 34.16 87.96
C ASP A 31 33.33 32.73 87.52
N LYS A 32 32.18 32.20 87.97
CA LYS A 32 31.70 30.85 87.67
C LYS A 32 31.34 30.66 86.20
N ASP A 33 31.10 31.75 85.46
CA ASP A 33 30.86 31.69 84.02
C ASP A 33 32.00 30.98 83.28
N VAL A 34 33.26 31.11 83.73
CA VAL A 34 34.40 30.43 83.09
C VAL A 34 34.23 28.92 83.13
N VAL A 35 33.70 28.37 84.23
CA VAL A 35 33.48 26.94 84.40
C VAL A 35 32.28 26.47 83.56
N TYR A 36 31.17 27.19 83.60
CA TYR A 36 29.99 26.84 82.81
C TYR A 36 30.20 27.00 81.29
N LYS A 37 30.91 28.05 80.85
CA LYS A 37 31.27 28.24 79.44
C LYS A 37 32.16 27.11 78.92
N THR A 38 33.17 26.72 79.70
CA THR A 38 34.07 25.62 79.30
C THR A 38 33.34 24.28 79.30
N GLN A 39 32.48 24.04 80.28
CA GLN A 39 31.62 22.86 80.34
C GLN A 39 30.70 22.74 79.11
N TRP A 40 29.97 23.81 78.78
CA TRP A 40 29.13 23.86 77.58
C TRP A 40 29.95 23.68 76.29
N THR A 41 31.08 24.38 76.16
CA THR A 41 31.93 24.29 74.95
C THR A 41 32.43 22.85 74.71
N HIS A 42 32.87 22.18 75.77
CA HIS A 42 33.27 20.77 75.68
C HIS A 42 32.09 19.86 75.35
N PHE A 43 30.94 20.10 75.99
CA PHE A 43 29.74 19.33 75.77
C PHE A 43 29.23 19.45 74.32
N ARG A 44 29.07 20.67 73.82
CA ARG A 44 28.66 20.99 72.45
C ARG A 44 29.53 20.25 71.41
N LYS A 45 30.86 20.32 71.55
CA LYS A 45 31.80 19.65 70.62
C LYS A 45 31.64 18.14 70.53
N GLU A 46 31.18 17.49 71.60
CA GLU A 46 31.03 16.02 71.61
C GLU A 46 29.64 15.56 71.21
N LYS A 47 28.65 16.43 71.39
CA LYS A 47 27.23 16.05 71.35
C LYS A 47 26.47 16.71 70.22
N GLU A 48 26.96 17.77 69.61
CA GLU A 48 26.35 18.35 68.40
C GLU A 48 26.45 17.35 67.23
N PRO A 49 25.36 17.07 66.48
CA PRO A 49 24.00 17.62 66.57
C PRO A 49 22.99 16.83 67.44
N HIS A 50 23.41 15.88 68.25
CA HIS A 50 22.55 15.08 69.16
C HIS A 50 22.37 15.70 70.58
N ILE A 51 22.10 17.01 70.66
CA ILE A 51 21.86 17.70 71.93
C ILE A 51 20.40 17.48 72.38
N GLU A 52 20.23 17.11 73.65
CA GLU A 52 18.92 16.94 74.32
C GLU A 52 18.61 18.10 75.30
N SER A 53 17.33 18.33 75.64
CA SER A 53 16.87 19.42 76.51
C SER A 53 17.58 19.51 77.87
N SER A 54 17.88 18.37 78.50
CA SER A 54 18.58 18.31 79.80
C SER A 54 19.95 18.99 79.79
N HIS A 55 20.59 19.06 78.62
CA HIS A 55 21.90 19.67 78.47
C HIS A 55 21.84 21.20 78.35
N LEU A 56 20.66 21.78 78.06
CA LEU A 56 20.50 23.22 77.95
C LEU A 56 20.49 23.93 79.31
N GLU A 57 20.35 23.20 80.42
CA GLU A 57 20.29 23.72 81.78
C GLU A 57 21.52 24.55 82.19
N PHE A 58 22.67 24.36 81.53
CA PHE A 58 23.89 25.12 81.80
C PHE A 58 23.85 26.55 81.24
N LEU A 59 23.18 26.77 80.11
CA LEU A 59 23.18 28.07 79.43
C LEU A 59 22.49 29.18 80.25
N PRO A 60 21.34 28.93 80.92
CA PRO A 60 20.73 29.91 81.83
C PRO A 60 21.62 30.34 83.00
N LEU A 61 22.55 29.50 83.45
CA LEU A 61 23.43 29.78 84.60
C LEU A 61 24.52 30.81 84.28
N ILE A 62 24.80 31.06 83.00
CA ILE A 62 25.84 31.99 82.52
C ILE A 62 25.29 33.42 82.50
N LYS A 63 26.06 34.36 83.03
CA LYS A 63 25.69 35.79 83.11
C LYS A 63 26.07 36.59 81.86
N ASP A 64 27.10 36.16 81.13
CA ASP A 64 27.52 36.78 79.87
C ASP A 64 26.49 36.54 78.75
N ASP A 65 25.52 37.46 78.64
CA ASP A 65 24.45 37.41 77.65
C ASP A 65 24.99 37.35 76.21
N ALA A 66 26.10 38.04 75.90
CA ALA A 66 26.69 38.04 74.56
C ALA A 66 27.18 36.66 74.16
N TRP A 67 27.87 35.99 75.07
CA TRP A 67 28.38 34.65 74.84
C TRP A 67 27.26 33.63 74.70
N VAL A 68 26.22 33.68 75.57
CA VAL A 68 25.07 32.77 75.49
C VAL A 68 24.33 32.95 74.18
N ILE A 69 24.10 34.19 73.75
CA ILE A 69 23.46 34.52 72.47
C ILE A 69 24.23 33.90 71.29
N ILE A 70 25.56 34.04 71.25
CA ILE A 70 26.39 33.43 70.20
C ILE A 70 26.24 31.91 70.20
N GLN A 71 26.27 31.28 71.38
CA GLN A 71 26.09 29.82 71.46
C GLN A 71 24.71 29.38 70.98
N CYS A 72 23.64 30.11 71.32
CA CYS A 72 22.30 29.82 70.83
C CYS A 72 22.16 29.97 69.31
N LEU A 73 22.88 30.89 68.67
CA LEU A 73 22.88 31.05 67.21
C LEU A 73 23.66 29.93 66.51
N GLU A 74 24.84 29.59 67.01
CA GLU A 74 25.74 28.66 66.34
C GLU A 74 25.39 27.19 66.56
N THR A 75 24.73 26.84 67.67
CA THR A 75 24.45 25.46 68.03
C THR A 75 23.28 24.89 67.23
N LEU A 76 23.50 23.73 66.61
CA LEU A 76 22.49 23.00 65.86
C LEU A 76 22.16 21.66 66.54
N THR A 77 20.90 21.24 66.46
CA THR A 77 20.46 19.93 66.97
C THR A 77 19.48 19.24 66.03
N ASN A 78 19.52 17.91 66.03
CA ASN A 78 18.63 17.03 65.28
C ASN A 78 17.22 16.95 65.86
N GLN A 79 17.00 17.46 67.08
CA GLN A 79 15.69 17.48 67.72
C GLN A 79 15.06 18.87 67.54
N PRO A 80 13.97 19.02 66.74
CA PRO A 80 13.36 20.33 66.51
C PRO A 80 12.91 21.03 67.79
N GLN A 81 12.42 20.26 68.77
CA GLN A 81 12.02 20.78 70.08
C GLN A 81 13.20 21.39 70.86
N VAL A 82 14.38 20.75 70.82
CA VAL A 82 15.58 21.26 71.50
C VAL A 82 16.13 22.48 70.76
N GLN A 83 16.06 22.50 69.41
CA GLN A 83 16.43 23.68 68.63
C GLN A 83 15.54 24.88 68.96
N ARG A 84 14.24 24.63 69.16
CA ARG A 84 13.27 25.63 69.59
C ARG A 84 13.63 26.21 70.96
N GLU A 85 13.97 25.36 71.93
CA GLU A 85 14.40 25.79 73.27
C GLU A 85 15.69 26.64 73.22
N LEU A 86 16.66 26.27 72.37
CA LEU A 86 17.88 27.06 72.15
C LEU A 86 17.59 28.45 71.58
N ILE A 87 16.72 28.53 70.57
CA ILE A 87 16.32 29.80 69.95
C ILE A 87 15.54 30.66 70.94
N GLN A 88 14.60 30.07 71.69
CA GLN A 88 13.82 30.78 72.71
C GLN A 88 14.72 31.37 73.81
N LEU A 89 15.68 30.61 74.31
CA LEU A 89 16.65 31.13 75.29
C LEU A 89 17.46 32.30 74.71
N GLY A 90 17.91 32.19 73.45
CA GLY A 90 18.60 33.27 72.75
C GLY A 90 17.71 34.52 72.59
N GLN A 91 16.44 34.32 72.21
CA GLN A 91 15.42 35.37 72.10
C GLN A 91 15.21 36.09 73.43
N GLU A 92 15.02 35.38 74.54
CA GLU A 92 14.83 35.99 75.86
C GLU A 92 16.01 36.89 76.25
N ARG A 93 17.24 36.40 76.03
CA ARG A 93 18.48 37.12 76.34
C ARG A 93 18.63 38.36 75.46
N ILE A 94 18.44 38.24 74.14
CA ILE A 94 18.54 39.40 73.25
C ILE A 94 17.41 40.40 73.49
N MET A 95 16.20 39.94 73.81
CA MET A 95 15.08 40.82 74.11
C MET A 95 15.36 41.72 75.31
N LYS A 96 15.98 41.16 76.36
CA LYS A 96 16.42 41.93 77.52
C LYS A 96 17.45 42.98 77.15
N GLN A 97 18.43 42.62 76.30
CA GLN A 97 19.49 43.53 75.86
C GLN A 97 18.98 44.65 74.94
N THR A 98 18.03 44.36 74.04
CA THR A 98 17.50 45.36 73.10
C THR A 98 16.37 46.21 73.66
N LYS A 99 15.85 45.91 74.86
CA LYS A 99 14.65 46.58 75.42
C LYS A 99 14.81 48.10 75.55
N SER A 100 15.96 48.56 76.04
CA SER A 100 16.25 50.00 76.19
C SER A 100 16.46 50.68 74.84
N ILE A 101 17.08 49.99 73.89
CA ILE A 101 17.35 50.48 72.53
C ILE A 101 16.01 50.70 71.81
N ILE A 102 15.14 49.67 71.81
CA ILE A 102 13.84 49.72 71.15
C ILE A 102 12.96 50.84 71.71
N ALA A 103 13.00 51.09 73.02
CA ALA A 103 12.24 52.19 73.64
C ALA A 103 12.69 53.59 73.16
N GLN A 104 13.90 53.72 72.62
CA GLN A 104 14.45 54.98 72.10
C GLN A 104 14.38 55.07 70.56
N LEU A 105 14.11 53.96 69.86
CA LEU A 105 14.08 53.90 68.41
C LEU A 105 13.01 54.85 67.84
N ASN A 106 13.46 55.74 66.98
CA ASN A 106 12.64 56.59 66.12
C ASN A 106 13.42 56.91 64.84
N PRO A 107 12.80 57.45 63.79
CA PRO A 107 13.47 57.72 62.51
C PRO A 107 14.69 58.67 62.58
N HIS A 108 14.85 59.42 63.67
CA HIS A 108 15.97 60.35 63.88
C HIS A 108 17.07 59.81 64.79
N TYR A 109 16.85 58.66 65.44
CA TYR A 109 17.81 58.03 66.32
C TYR A 109 18.90 57.32 65.51
N GLN A 110 20.17 57.51 65.88
CA GLN A 110 21.32 56.85 65.26
C GLN A 110 21.93 55.83 66.23
N PRO A 111 21.64 54.52 66.08
CA PRO A 111 22.22 53.50 66.94
C PRO A 111 23.72 53.35 66.70
N THR A 112 24.46 53.12 67.77
CA THR A 112 25.88 52.75 67.75
C THR A 112 26.10 51.41 67.02
N SER A 113 27.32 51.13 66.59
CA SER A 113 27.65 49.85 65.92
C SER A 113 27.30 48.62 66.77
N GLN A 114 27.45 48.73 68.10
CA GLN A 114 27.09 47.67 69.04
C GLN A 114 25.57 47.50 69.12
N GLU A 115 24.80 48.59 69.21
CA GLU A 115 23.33 48.54 69.21
C GLU A 115 22.79 47.99 67.89
N LYS A 116 23.37 48.38 66.74
CA LYS A 116 23.02 47.77 65.44
C LYS A 116 23.28 46.27 65.42
N THR A 117 24.39 45.81 66.03
CA THR A 117 24.70 44.38 66.13
C THR A 117 23.62 43.66 66.95
N TRP A 118 23.22 44.20 68.10
CA TRP A 118 22.16 43.62 68.91
C TRP A 118 20.81 43.57 68.20
N LEU A 119 20.44 44.64 67.48
CA LEU A 119 19.19 44.68 66.71
C LEU A 119 19.19 43.65 65.56
N ARG A 120 20.33 43.46 64.86
CA ARG A 120 20.47 42.39 63.85
C ARG A 120 20.39 41.00 64.47
N THR A 121 21.05 40.79 65.61
CA THR A 121 20.96 39.51 66.32
C THR A 121 19.53 39.20 66.74
N ARG A 122 18.76 40.21 67.16
CA ARG A 122 17.32 40.04 67.43
C ARG A 122 16.57 39.60 66.17
N GLN A 123 16.83 40.23 65.03
CA GLN A 123 16.25 39.83 63.75
C GLN A 123 16.61 38.38 63.38
N TYR A 124 17.88 37.97 63.50
CA TYR A 124 18.30 36.60 63.19
C TYR A 124 17.52 35.57 64.01
N PHE A 125 17.34 35.79 65.32
CA PHE A 125 16.56 34.86 66.14
C PHE A 125 15.08 34.80 65.77
N LEU A 126 14.48 35.90 65.34
CA LEU A 126 13.09 35.92 64.87
C LEU A 126 12.96 35.17 63.54
N GLN A 127 13.85 35.46 62.58
CA GLN A 127 13.92 34.77 61.30
C GLN A 127 14.18 33.27 61.46
N TYR A 128 15.15 32.89 62.30
CA TYR A 128 15.48 31.49 62.57
C TYR A 128 14.33 30.76 63.24
N SER A 129 13.59 31.43 64.14
CA SER A 129 12.39 30.85 64.75
C SER A 129 11.32 30.54 63.72
N ASP A 130 10.96 31.51 62.87
CA ASP A 130 9.95 31.31 61.83
C ASP A 130 10.37 30.22 60.83
N ARG A 131 11.66 30.23 60.44
CA ARG A 131 12.22 29.19 59.58
C ARG A 131 12.29 27.82 60.27
N LEU A 132 12.49 27.77 61.58
CA LEU A 132 12.48 26.50 62.33
C LEU A 132 11.10 25.89 62.30
N GLU A 133 10.05 26.69 62.51
CA GLU A 133 8.68 26.20 62.48
C GLU A 133 8.29 25.71 61.07
N THR A 134 8.67 26.44 60.01
CA THR A 134 8.47 25.96 58.62
C THR A 134 9.23 24.66 58.36
N MET A 135 10.50 24.58 58.74
CA MET A 135 11.29 23.36 58.57
C MET A 135 10.71 22.20 59.40
N THR A 136 10.22 22.46 60.60
CA THR A 136 9.60 21.43 61.46
C THR A 136 8.31 20.89 60.85
N LYS A 137 7.49 21.74 60.21
CA LYS A 137 6.31 21.30 59.46
C LYS A 137 6.67 20.45 58.24
N LEU A 138 7.74 20.82 57.53
CA LEU A 138 8.19 20.12 56.32
C LEU A 138 9.07 18.90 56.62
N TRP A 139 9.64 18.80 57.82
CA TRP A 139 10.58 17.73 58.16
C TRP A 139 10.02 16.32 57.98
N PRO A 140 8.76 16.01 58.33
CA PRO A 140 8.21 14.67 58.11
C PRO A 140 8.35 14.20 56.65
N SER A 141 8.14 15.07 55.67
CA SER A 141 8.29 14.74 54.25
C SER A 141 9.74 14.76 53.76
N LEU A 142 10.64 15.49 54.43
CA LEU A 142 12.06 15.60 54.07
C LEU A 142 12.96 14.57 54.78
N SER A 143 12.48 13.96 55.87
CA SER A 143 13.29 13.08 56.72
C SER A 143 13.80 11.81 56.04
N GLU A 144 13.18 11.42 54.92
CA GLU A 144 13.60 10.26 54.12
C GLU A 144 14.73 10.60 53.13
N THR A 145 14.86 11.87 52.74
CA THR A 145 15.79 12.32 51.68
C THR A 145 16.95 13.14 52.22
N ALA A 146 16.77 13.84 53.34
CA ALA A 146 17.79 14.66 53.97
C ALA A 146 18.63 13.86 54.99
N PRO A 147 19.95 14.11 55.09
CA PRO A 147 20.86 13.36 55.96
C PRO A 147 20.57 13.57 57.46
N SER A 148 20.24 14.79 57.87
CA SER A 148 19.89 15.12 59.26
C SER A 148 19.11 16.44 59.36
N PHE A 149 18.30 16.60 60.41
CA PHE A 149 17.52 17.82 60.62
C PHE A 149 18.43 19.02 60.84
N ALA A 150 19.52 18.84 61.61
CA ALA A 150 20.47 19.90 61.90
C ALA A 150 21.12 20.46 60.63
N GLU A 151 21.54 19.61 59.69
CA GLU A 151 22.14 20.04 58.44
C GLU A 151 21.12 20.73 57.52
N ALA A 152 19.93 20.14 57.35
CA ALA A 152 18.87 20.73 56.54
C ALA A 152 18.42 22.09 57.08
N TYR A 153 18.23 22.20 58.39
CA TYR A 153 17.88 23.45 59.05
C TYR A 153 19.02 24.48 58.97
N SER A 154 20.29 24.07 59.10
CA SER A 154 21.43 24.96 58.94
C SER A 154 21.47 25.62 57.57
N GLN A 155 21.16 24.87 56.51
CA GLN A 155 21.10 25.42 55.16
C GLN A 155 19.86 26.31 54.99
N PHE A 156 18.71 25.85 55.48
CA PHE A 156 17.44 26.57 55.33
C PHE A 156 17.39 27.88 56.12
N ARG A 157 17.92 27.93 57.34
CA ARG A 157 17.83 29.13 58.21
C ARG A 157 18.56 30.35 57.64
N ASP A 158 19.57 30.11 56.80
CA ASP A 158 20.43 31.14 56.20
C ASP A 158 20.19 31.33 54.69
N CYS A 159 19.38 30.49 54.05
CA CYS A 159 19.14 30.59 52.61
C CYS A 159 18.41 31.89 52.19
N ASN A 160 18.55 32.27 50.92
CA ASN A 160 17.70 33.30 50.31
C ASN A 160 16.37 32.65 49.89
N LEU A 161 15.25 33.05 50.50
CA LEU A 161 13.94 32.43 50.26
C LEU A 161 13.47 32.59 48.81
N ILE A 162 13.80 33.69 48.14
CA ILE A 162 13.43 33.92 46.74
C ILE A 162 14.18 32.91 45.85
N ALA A 163 15.50 32.76 46.07
CA ALA A 163 16.31 31.80 45.33
C ALA A 163 15.84 30.35 45.58
N LEU A 164 15.51 30.02 46.83
CA LEU A 164 14.97 28.71 47.18
C LEU A 164 13.60 28.47 46.52
N ALA A 165 12.72 29.47 46.49
CA ALA A 165 11.42 29.36 45.84
C ALA A 165 11.56 29.15 44.32
N ILE A 166 12.50 29.86 43.67
CA ILE A 166 12.83 29.67 42.25
C ILE A 166 13.33 28.24 42.00
N GLU A 167 14.26 27.75 42.80
CA GLU A 167 14.78 26.38 42.66
C GLU A 167 13.70 25.34 42.92
N SER A 168 12.81 25.59 43.89
CA SER A 168 11.69 24.72 44.21
C SER A 168 10.68 24.66 43.05
N ALA A 169 10.39 25.78 42.41
CA ALA A 169 9.54 25.85 41.22
C ALA A 169 10.15 25.04 40.05
N ARG A 170 11.46 25.19 39.79
CA ARG A 170 12.18 24.44 38.73
C ARG A 170 12.18 22.94 38.96
N ASN A 171 12.23 22.52 40.23
CA ASN A 171 12.23 21.13 40.64
C ASN A 171 10.81 20.58 40.89
N GLU A 172 9.76 21.33 40.54
CA GLU A 172 8.35 20.95 40.73
C GLU A 172 7.98 20.60 42.19
N ASN A 173 8.69 21.17 43.17
CA ASN A 173 8.43 20.92 44.60
C ASN A 173 7.32 21.84 45.13
N ASN A 174 6.07 21.50 44.80
CA ASN A 174 4.88 22.23 45.25
C ASN A 174 4.76 22.30 46.78
N THR A 175 5.06 21.21 47.51
CA THR A 175 4.94 21.19 48.98
C THR A 175 5.78 22.25 49.69
N LEU A 176 7.02 22.45 49.22
CA LEU A 176 7.90 23.50 49.76
C LEU A 176 7.44 24.87 49.29
N LEU A 177 7.03 25.01 48.03
CA LEU A 177 6.56 26.28 47.47
C LEU A 177 5.31 26.80 48.20
N ASP A 178 4.33 25.93 48.46
CA ASP A 178 3.11 26.25 49.22
C ASP A 178 3.45 26.69 50.64
N ALA A 179 4.32 25.95 51.34
CA ALA A 179 4.75 26.31 52.69
C ALA A 179 5.52 27.64 52.73
N LEU A 180 6.29 27.95 51.68
CA LEU A 180 7.01 29.21 51.55
C LEU A 180 6.04 30.38 51.34
N PHE A 181 5.09 30.28 50.41
CA PHE A 181 4.10 31.33 50.20
C PHE A 181 3.18 31.51 51.41
N LEU A 182 2.72 30.42 52.03
CA LEU A 182 1.82 30.44 53.19
C LEU A 182 2.47 31.11 54.41
N HIS A 183 3.73 30.77 54.73
CA HIS A 183 4.36 31.22 55.97
C HIS A 183 5.31 32.42 55.80
N HIS A 184 5.81 32.67 54.59
CA HIS A 184 6.79 33.73 54.29
C HIS A 184 6.32 34.68 53.18
N GLY A 185 5.01 34.81 52.99
CA GLY A 185 4.36 35.58 51.92
C GLY A 185 4.87 37.01 51.74
N ARG A 186 5.10 37.77 52.83
CA ARG A 186 5.63 39.15 52.78
C ARG A 186 6.90 39.29 51.92
N GLN A 187 7.81 38.30 51.95
CA GLN A 187 9.06 38.35 51.19
C GLN A 187 8.92 37.81 49.75
N LEU A 188 7.95 36.93 49.51
CA LEU A 188 7.86 36.14 48.27
C LEU A 188 6.76 36.61 47.32
N LEU A 189 5.62 37.07 47.85
CA LEU A 189 4.47 37.48 47.04
C LEU A 189 4.78 38.60 46.04
N PRO A 190 5.63 39.60 46.34
CA PRO A 190 6.07 40.56 45.32
C PRO A 190 6.77 39.92 44.10
N TYR A 191 7.32 38.72 44.24
CA TYR A 191 8.06 38.00 43.19
C TYR A 191 7.33 36.74 42.68
N ARG A 192 6.10 36.49 43.16
CA ARG A 192 5.35 35.23 42.91
C ARG A 192 5.23 34.87 41.42
N LEU A 193 4.90 35.82 40.55
CA LEU A 193 4.71 35.54 39.12
C LEU A 193 6.03 35.12 38.44
N PHE A 194 7.14 35.75 38.83
CA PHE A 194 8.46 35.35 38.37
C PHE A 194 8.86 33.97 38.91
N ILE A 195 8.59 33.68 40.19
CA ILE A 195 8.87 32.38 40.79
C ILE A 195 8.08 31.28 40.07
N LEU A 196 6.77 31.49 39.88
CA LEU A 196 5.88 30.53 39.23
C LEU A 196 6.15 30.37 37.73
N SER A 197 6.74 31.37 37.06
CA SER A 197 7.18 31.21 35.67
C SER A 197 8.42 30.32 35.52
N GLN A 198 9.07 29.95 36.63
CA GLN A 198 10.18 28.98 36.62
C GLN A 198 9.70 27.53 36.69
N ILE A 199 8.38 27.29 36.85
CA ILE A 199 7.79 25.96 36.76
C ILE A 199 7.89 25.50 35.29
N PRO A 200 8.51 24.34 35.01
CA PRO A 200 8.62 23.81 33.66
C PRO A 200 7.28 23.78 32.92
N GLU A 201 7.30 24.06 31.62
CA GLU A 201 6.10 24.01 30.78
C GLU A 201 5.54 22.58 30.62
N THR A 202 6.33 21.57 30.96
CA THR A 202 5.90 20.15 31.01
C THR A 202 5.05 19.81 32.23
N SER A 203 5.05 20.64 33.27
CA SER A 203 4.37 20.34 34.53
C SER A 203 2.86 20.55 34.43
N ASP A 204 2.11 19.78 35.21
CA ASP A 204 0.65 19.92 35.33
C ASP A 204 0.31 21.18 36.14
N PRO A 205 -0.39 22.19 35.56
CA PRO A 205 -0.74 23.42 36.27
C PRO A 205 -1.57 23.19 37.54
N SER A 206 -2.34 22.11 37.61
CA SER A 206 -3.24 21.82 38.74
C SER A 206 -2.51 21.40 40.02
N GLN A 207 -1.23 21.06 39.94
CA GLN A 207 -0.41 20.67 41.09
C GLN A 207 0.11 21.86 41.91
N PHE A 208 -0.02 23.08 41.38
CA PHE A 208 0.50 24.29 41.98
C PHE A 208 -0.64 25.27 42.31
N ASP A 209 -0.50 25.99 43.42
CA ASP A 209 -1.38 27.13 43.70
C ASP A 209 -0.98 28.30 42.78
N LEU A 210 -1.74 28.51 41.71
CA LEU A 210 -1.50 29.58 40.73
C LEU A 210 -2.41 30.79 41.02
N PRO A 211 -2.11 31.98 40.47
CA PRO A 211 -2.90 33.17 40.74
C PRO A 211 -4.36 33.01 40.27
N HIS A 212 -5.30 33.18 41.20
CA HIS A 212 -6.75 33.23 40.96
C HIS A 212 -7.22 34.68 40.83
N VAL A 213 -8.22 34.95 39.99
CA VAL A 213 -8.77 36.28 39.74
C VAL A 213 -10.24 36.34 40.11
N THR A 214 -10.62 37.27 41.00
CA THR A 214 -12.01 37.59 41.30
C THR A 214 -12.22 39.11 41.22
N HIS A 215 -13.29 39.57 40.55
CA HIS A 215 -13.62 41.00 40.40
C HIS A 215 -12.47 41.87 39.83
N ASP A 216 -11.90 41.47 38.69
CA ASP A 216 -10.83 42.18 37.95
C ASP A 216 -9.48 42.34 38.67
N ARG A 217 -9.28 41.62 39.78
CA ARG A 217 -8.00 41.62 40.50
C ARG A 217 -7.65 40.20 40.94
N GLU A 218 -6.34 39.99 41.10
CA GLU A 218 -5.84 38.79 41.73
C GLU A 218 -6.35 38.70 43.18
N ASP A 219 -6.74 37.49 43.57
CA ASP A 219 -7.11 37.19 44.94
C ASP A 219 -5.91 37.24 45.87
N ARG A 220 -6.20 37.53 47.13
CA ARG A 220 -5.16 37.47 48.16
C ARG A 220 -4.90 36.00 48.47
N TRP A 221 -3.65 35.62 48.34
CA TRP A 221 -3.13 34.33 48.75
C TRP A 221 -3.36 34.14 50.25
N LEU A 222 -3.60 32.89 50.64
CA LEU A 222 -3.72 32.54 52.05
C LEU A 222 -2.33 32.70 52.71
N GLU A 223 -2.25 33.60 53.68
CA GLU A 223 -1.03 33.84 54.46
C GLU A 223 -1.29 33.47 55.93
N GLU A 224 -0.48 32.57 56.47
CA GLU A 224 -0.45 32.18 57.88
C GLU A 224 0.96 32.41 58.44
N PRO A 225 1.42 33.67 58.60
CA PRO A 225 2.73 33.92 59.17
C PRO A 225 2.81 33.36 60.59
N TRP A 226 3.97 32.82 60.98
CA TRP A 226 4.17 32.23 62.30
C TRP A 226 3.99 33.22 63.45
N ARG A 227 4.14 34.52 63.17
CA ARG A 227 3.93 35.61 64.09
C ARG A 227 2.94 36.60 63.48
N ALA A 228 1.89 36.94 64.23
CA ALA A 228 0.83 37.83 63.78
C ALA A 228 1.26 39.31 63.69
N GLU A 229 2.19 39.72 64.55
CA GLU A 229 2.73 41.08 64.58
C GLU A 229 4.22 41.07 64.28
N LEU A 230 4.63 42.03 63.45
CA LEU A 230 6.03 42.25 63.13
C LEU A 230 6.74 42.89 64.32
N ASP A 231 7.94 42.40 64.63
CA ASP A 231 8.80 43.05 65.60
C ASP A 231 9.24 44.42 65.08
N VAL A 232 9.60 45.33 65.98
CA VAL A 232 10.10 46.65 65.63
C VAL A 232 11.29 46.55 64.68
N VAL A 233 12.16 45.55 64.85
CA VAL A 233 13.32 45.37 63.97
C VAL A 233 12.95 44.99 62.54
N GLU A 234 11.75 44.44 62.29
CA GLU A 234 11.29 43.95 60.99
C GLU A 234 10.50 44.99 60.18
N GLN A 235 10.39 46.21 60.71
CA GLN A 235 9.86 47.36 60.00
C GLN A 235 10.87 47.85 58.96
N ASP A 236 10.41 48.21 57.76
CA ASP A 236 11.28 48.50 56.62
C ASP A 236 12.32 49.60 56.94
N TRP A 237 11.90 50.67 57.62
CA TRP A 237 12.80 51.76 58.02
C TRP A 237 13.84 51.35 59.06
N VAL A 238 13.55 50.35 59.91
CA VAL A 238 14.51 49.80 60.87
C VAL A 238 15.47 48.85 60.18
N GLN A 239 14.97 48.03 59.23
CA GLN A 239 15.79 47.20 58.36
C GLN A 239 16.84 48.02 57.61
N ASP A 240 16.45 49.17 57.06
CA ASP A 240 17.39 50.11 56.43
C ASP A 240 18.41 50.68 57.43
N LEU A 241 17.99 51.00 58.66
CA LEU A 241 18.85 51.55 59.71
C LEU A 241 19.91 50.56 60.19
N ILE A 242 19.53 49.28 60.32
CA ILE A 242 20.37 48.19 60.80
C ILE A 242 21.04 47.42 59.66
N ARG A 243 20.84 47.77 58.39
CA ARG A 243 21.47 47.08 57.26
C ARG A 243 22.99 46.97 57.45
N LEU A 244 23.56 45.82 57.09
CA LEU A 244 25.00 45.65 56.92
C LEU A 244 25.31 45.89 55.45
N ASP A 245 26.12 46.91 55.16
CA ASP A 245 26.61 47.13 53.81
C ASP A 245 27.74 46.14 53.52
N VAL A 246 27.38 44.91 53.15
CA VAL A 246 28.31 43.92 52.62
C VAL A 246 28.39 44.12 51.10
N PRO A 247 29.54 44.57 50.55
CA PRO A 247 29.65 44.90 49.13
C PRO A 247 29.31 43.72 48.20
N GLU A 248 29.62 42.49 48.61
CA GLU A 248 29.32 41.27 47.86
C GLU A 248 27.82 40.96 47.83
N GLU A 249 27.11 41.08 48.96
CA GLU A 249 25.65 40.89 49.02
C GLU A 249 24.91 42.02 48.29
N ALA A 250 25.39 43.25 48.38
CA ALA A 250 24.85 44.39 47.64
C ALA A 250 25.03 44.22 46.12
N ALA A 251 26.20 43.73 45.67
CA ALA A 251 26.44 43.41 44.27
C ALA A 251 25.62 42.22 43.78
N TYR A 252 25.41 41.19 44.63
CA TYR A 252 24.56 40.05 44.32
C TYR A 252 23.08 40.44 44.24
N ALA A 253 22.59 41.23 45.20
CA ALA A 253 21.23 41.76 45.20
C ALA A 253 20.96 42.70 44.00
N ALA A 254 21.93 43.52 43.59
CA ALA A 254 21.81 44.35 42.39
C ALA A 254 21.70 43.49 41.11
N ARG A 255 22.51 42.42 40.98
CA ARG A 255 22.40 41.48 39.85
C ARG A 255 21.07 40.72 39.85
N LEU A 256 20.54 40.39 41.03
CA LEU A 256 19.22 39.78 41.16
C LEU A 256 18.10 40.75 40.79
N GLN A 257 18.22 42.05 41.11
CA GLN A 257 17.23 43.06 40.74
C GLN A 257 17.13 43.30 39.24
N ASP A 258 18.24 43.15 38.49
CA ASP A 258 18.23 43.24 37.02
C ASP A 258 17.59 42.01 36.35
N GLY A 259 17.47 40.87 37.04
CA GLY A 259 16.99 39.60 36.48
C GLY A 259 15.68 39.05 37.07
N ILE A 260 15.28 39.47 38.27
CA ILE A 260 14.06 39.02 38.96
C ILE A 260 13.07 40.18 39.01
N GLN A 261 12.00 40.05 38.23
CA GLN A 261 10.98 41.08 38.14
C GLN A 261 10.02 40.99 39.34
N ALA A 262 9.89 42.10 40.08
CA ALA A 262 8.83 42.27 41.08
C ALA A 262 7.53 42.74 40.41
N THR A 263 6.40 42.19 40.85
CA THR A 263 5.06 42.56 40.39
C THR A 263 4.23 43.02 41.58
N ALA A 264 3.47 44.10 41.39
CA ALA A 264 2.53 44.57 42.40
C ALA A 264 1.60 43.43 42.86
N TYR A 265 1.35 43.37 44.17
CA TYR A 265 0.51 42.36 44.79
C TYR A 265 -0.60 43.01 45.61
N PRO A 266 -1.88 42.66 45.40
CA PRO A 266 -2.40 41.82 44.30
C PRO A 266 -2.36 42.53 42.94
N ALA A 267 -2.10 41.77 41.87
CA ALA A 267 -2.03 42.28 40.49
C ALA A 267 -3.43 42.54 39.89
N SER A 268 -3.47 43.24 38.75
CA SER A 268 -4.69 43.37 37.93
C SER A 268 -4.97 42.08 37.16
N SER A 269 -6.24 41.85 36.79
CA SER A 269 -6.63 40.72 35.93
C SER A 269 -5.84 40.67 34.62
N GLU A 270 -5.59 41.83 33.99
CA GLU A 270 -4.78 41.94 32.77
C GLU A 270 -3.36 41.41 32.94
N VAL A 271 -2.71 41.71 34.06
CA VAL A 271 -1.35 41.22 34.35
C VAL A 271 -1.33 39.71 34.54
N ILE A 272 -2.35 39.16 35.23
CA ILE A 272 -2.48 37.71 35.42
C ILE A 272 -2.79 37.01 34.09
N ALA A 273 -3.67 37.58 33.27
CA ALA A 273 -3.99 37.07 31.95
C ALA A 273 -2.73 37.00 31.06
N ASN A 274 -1.98 38.10 30.98
CA ASN A 274 -0.74 38.14 30.20
C ASN A 274 0.28 37.12 30.70
N TRP A 275 0.41 36.93 32.02
CA TRP A 275 1.30 35.93 32.60
C TRP A 275 0.92 34.49 32.17
N TYR A 276 -0.36 34.12 32.21
CA TYR A 276 -0.80 32.81 31.70
C TYR A 276 -0.56 32.69 30.19
N MET A 277 -0.78 33.76 29.42
CA MET A 277 -0.55 33.75 27.97
C MET A 277 0.93 33.56 27.62
N GLU A 278 1.84 34.26 28.30
CA GLU A 278 3.28 34.12 28.11
C GLU A 278 3.74 32.69 28.39
N ARG A 279 3.21 32.06 29.45
CA ARG A 279 3.52 30.65 29.76
C ARG A 279 2.98 29.69 28.72
N ALA A 280 1.75 29.89 28.24
CA ALA A 280 1.20 29.07 27.17
C ALA A 280 2.00 29.23 25.86
N GLN A 281 2.39 30.46 25.51
CA GLN A 281 3.25 30.73 24.35
C GLN A 281 4.64 30.10 24.47
N ALA A 282 5.23 30.13 25.67
CA ALA A 282 6.51 29.46 25.92
C ALA A 282 6.41 27.94 25.71
N ALA A 283 5.32 27.32 26.17
CA ALA A 283 5.05 25.90 25.96
C ALA A 283 4.87 25.57 24.47
N ASP A 284 4.10 26.37 23.75
CA ASP A 284 3.86 26.20 22.32
C ASP A 284 5.15 26.39 21.48
N ALA A 285 5.98 27.38 21.84
CA ALA A 285 7.26 27.69 21.16
C ALA A 285 8.29 26.55 21.20
N ILE A 286 8.09 25.54 22.06
CA ILE A 286 8.91 24.33 22.13
C ILE A 286 8.16 23.06 21.68
N GLY A 287 6.94 23.20 21.18
CA GLY A 287 6.12 22.10 20.63
C GLY A 287 5.22 21.40 21.61
N LEU A 288 4.94 22.02 22.75
CA LEU A 288 4.00 21.51 23.74
C LEU A 288 2.65 22.25 23.65
N SER A 289 2.05 22.28 22.46
CA SER A 289 0.75 22.94 22.19
C SER A 289 -0.38 22.39 23.06
N SER A 290 -0.39 21.09 23.35
CA SER A 290 -1.34 20.48 24.29
C SER A 290 -1.18 21.02 25.71
N ASN A 291 0.06 21.23 26.16
CA ASN A 291 0.31 21.83 27.47
C ASN A 291 -0.07 23.32 27.46
N ALA A 292 0.19 24.03 26.36
CA ALA A 292 -0.28 25.40 26.18
C ALA A 292 -1.80 25.47 26.32
N LEU A 293 -2.55 24.57 25.68
CA LEU A 293 -4.01 24.46 25.82
C LEU A 293 -4.43 24.20 27.27
N GLU A 294 -3.77 23.30 27.98
CA GLU A 294 -4.07 23.00 29.39
C GLU A 294 -3.79 24.19 30.32
N ILE A 295 -2.71 24.95 30.08
CA ILE A 295 -2.41 26.20 30.82
C ILE A 295 -3.55 27.22 30.62
N ILE A 296 -4.05 27.38 29.40
CA ILE A 296 -5.15 28.31 29.10
C ILE A 296 -6.47 27.83 29.72
N ARG A 297 -6.78 26.53 29.64
CA ARG A 297 -7.96 25.94 30.30
C ARG A 297 -7.88 26.16 31.81
N TYR A 298 -6.70 25.97 32.40
CA TYR A 298 -6.50 26.21 33.82
C TYR A 298 -6.67 27.69 34.17
N ALA A 299 -6.15 28.62 33.36
CA ALA A 299 -6.39 30.05 33.55
C ALA A 299 -7.89 30.40 33.62
N GLN A 300 -8.71 29.75 32.79
CA GLN A 300 -10.16 29.93 32.81
C GLN A 300 -10.79 29.45 34.12
N VAL A 301 -10.35 28.29 34.62
CA VAL A 301 -10.76 27.77 35.94
C VAL A 301 -10.36 28.72 37.06
N MET A 302 -9.22 29.40 36.91
CA MET A 302 -8.70 30.38 37.87
C MET A 302 -9.36 31.78 37.77
N GLY A 303 -10.47 31.91 37.03
CA GLY A 303 -11.26 33.14 36.96
C GLY A 303 -10.72 34.21 36.01
N VAL A 304 -9.71 33.88 35.19
CA VAL A 304 -9.20 34.79 34.17
C VAL A 304 -10.21 34.89 33.03
N THR A 305 -10.67 36.12 32.74
CA THR A 305 -11.63 36.41 31.67
C THR A 305 -10.92 36.85 30.38
N HIS A 306 -11.64 36.86 29.25
CA HIS A 306 -11.15 37.31 27.95
C HIS A 306 -10.05 36.43 27.31
N ILE A 307 -10.04 35.14 27.64
CA ILE A 307 -9.10 34.13 27.09
C ILE A 307 -9.78 33.10 26.19
N GLU A 308 -11.11 33.19 26.01
CA GLU A 308 -11.91 32.22 25.28
C GLU A 308 -11.50 32.09 23.81
N GLU A 309 -11.13 33.21 23.18
CA GLU A 309 -10.61 33.22 21.80
C GLU A 309 -9.31 32.42 21.71
N LYS A 310 -8.37 32.63 22.64
CA LYS A 310 -7.10 31.89 22.67
C LYS A 310 -7.28 30.41 23.00
N LEU A 311 -8.22 30.09 23.89
CA LEU A 311 -8.59 28.71 24.17
C LEU A 311 -9.08 28.01 22.90
N SER A 312 -9.96 28.67 22.14
CA SER A 312 -10.45 28.15 20.86
C SER A 312 -9.33 27.96 19.84
N GLU A 313 -8.43 28.95 19.69
CA GLU A 313 -7.31 28.82 18.74
C GLU A 313 -6.37 27.67 19.10
N TYR A 314 -6.02 27.49 20.38
CA TYR A 314 -5.17 26.37 20.82
C TYR A 314 -5.89 25.01 20.71
N ASP A 315 -7.20 24.95 20.93
CA ASP A 315 -7.99 23.72 20.74
C ASP A 315 -7.93 23.26 19.27
N TRP A 316 -8.08 24.20 18.34
CA TRP A 316 -7.96 23.94 16.90
C TRP A 316 -6.53 23.61 16.47
N LEU A 317 -5.53 24.29 17.02
CA LEU A 317 -4.12 23.94 16.81
C LEU A 317 -3.85 22.49 17.23
N CYS A 318 -4.31 22.10 18.41
CA CYS A 318 -4.12 20.73 18.91
C CYS A 318 -4.82 19.71 18.00
N LYS A 319 -6.08 19.96 17.63
CA LYS A 319 -6.81 19.10 16.67
C LYS A 319 -6.03 18.95 15.36
N TYR A 320 -5.55 20.06 14.79
CA TYR A 320 -4.75 20.05 13.57
C TYR A 320 -3.45 19.23 13.73
N ILE A 321 -2.69 19.44 14.81
CA ILE A 321 -1.42 18.73 15.05
C ILE A 321 -1.65 17.22 15.21
N TYR A 322 -2.72 16.79 15.89
CA TYR A 322 -2.99 15.37 16.10
C TYR A 322 -3.66 14.67 14.92
N CYS A 323 -4.38 15.41 14.07
CA CYS A 323 -4.97 14.89 12.84
C CYS A 323 -3.99 14.92 11.66
N SER A 324 -3.07 15.89 11.62
CA SER A 324 -2.04 15.94 10.57
C SER A 324 -0.97 14.88 10.86
N ASN A 325 -0.70 14.03 9.87
CA ASN A 325 0.24 12.92 9.99
C ASN A 325 1.70 13.36 9.73
N ASP A 326 1.95 14.68 9.76
CA ASP A 326 3.23 15.31 9.43
C ASP A 326 4.05 15.56 10.69
N HIS A 327 4.60 14.47 11.26
CA HIS A 327 5.45 14.52 12.45
C HIS A 327 6.76 15.30 12.26
N GLU A 328 7.10 15.70 11.02
CA GLU A 328 8.30 16.49 10.72
C GLU A 328 8.03 18.00 10.73
N ARG A 329 6.77 18.42 10.58
CA ARG A 329 6.40 19.83 10.49
C ARG A 329 5.98 20.40 11.83
N TYR A 330 6.92 21.08 12.48
CA TYR A 330 6.66 21.87 13.67
C TYR A 330 5.75 23.09 13.36
N VAL A 331 4.50 23.03 13.83
CA VAL A 331 3.49 24.10 13.72
C VAL A 331 3.17 24.63 15.11
N ASP A 332 3.52 25.88 15.35
CA ASP A 332 3.10 26.68 16.51
C ASP A 332 1.84 27.50 16.17
N LEU A 333 1.29 28.18 17.16
CA LEU A 333 0.09 29.00 17.01
C LEU A 333 0.27 30.14 16.01
N GLU A 334 1.48 30.72 15.90
CA GLU A 334 1.74 31.82 14.96
C GLU A 334 1.69 31.33 13.51
N LYS A 335 2.35 30.19 13.22
CA LYS A 335 2.28 29.55 11.91
C LYS A 335 0.88 29.07 11.59
N PHE A 336 0.18 28.47 12.56
CA PHE A 336 -1.20 28.03 12.37
C PHE A 336 -2.11 29.21 11.98
N ARG A 337 -1.92 30.38 12.58
CA ARG A 337 -2.64 31.61 12.17
C ARG A 337 -2.32 32.08 10.76
N GLN A 338 -1.19 31.70 10.17
CA GLN A 338 -0.80 32.08 8.80
C GLN A 338 -1.28 31.09 7.74
N MET A 339 -1.65 29.87 8.11
CA MET A 339 -2.12 28.85 7.16
C MET A 339 -3.47 29.19 6.56
N SER A 340 -3.74 28.75 5.33
CA SER A 340 -5.04 28.98 4.72
C SER A 340 -6.15 28.15 5.38
N ASN A 341 -7.41 28.58 5.23
CA ASN A 341 -8.53 27.81 5.78
C ASN A 341 -8.65 26.42 5.12
N TYR A 342 -8.29 26.31 3.84
CA TYR A 342 -8.26 25.05 3.11
C TYR A 342 -7.13 24.13 3.56
N GLU A 343 -5.91 24.66 3.75
CA GLU A 343 -4.76 23.89 4.25
C GLU A 343 -5.03 23.29 5.63
N ILE A 344 -5.71 24.04 6.51
CA ILE A 344 -6.09 23.54 7.83
C ILE A 344 -7.15 22.45 7.71
N LEU A 345 -8.17 22.63 6.87
CA LEU A 345 -9.19 21.60 6.62
C LEU A 345 -8.56 20.31 6.06
N GLU A 346 -7.64 20.42 5.11
CA GLU A 346 -6.93 19.27 4.54
C GLU A 346 -6.13 18.52 5.61
N GLY A 347 -5.40 19.24 6.48
CA GLY A 347 -4.66 18.60 7.58
C GLY A 347 -5.56 17.98 8.64
N LEU A 348 -6.72 18.58 8.95
CA LEU A 348 -7.70 18.00 9.87
C LEU A 348 -8.28 16.68 9.35
N LEU A 349 -8.40 16.53 8.02
CA LEU A 349 -8.97 15.35 7.36
C LEU A 349 -7.90 14.39 6.80
N GLN A 350 -6.62 14.59 7.13
CA GLN A 350 -5.53 13.82 6.53
C GLN A 350 -5.56 12.33 6.91
N THR A 351 -6.01 12.00 8.11
CA THR A 351 -6.11 10.62 8.61
C THR A 351 -7.49 9.98 8.39
N THR A 352 -8.37 10.67 7.66
CA THR A 352 -9.74 10.21 7.39
C THR A 352 -9.74 8.93 6.57
N ASN A 353 -10.70 8.05 6.85
CA ASN A 353 -10.95 6.82 6.11
C ASN A 353 -12.45 6.52 6.03
N SER A 354 -12.83 5.44 5.34
CA SER A 354 -14.23 5.09 5.09
C SER A 354 -15.07 4.85 6.34
N ASN A 355 -14.47 4.49 7.48
CA ASN A 355 -15.21 4.32 8.73
C ASN A 355 -15.38 5.62 9.52
N THR A 356 -14.47 6.59 9.34
CA THR A 356 -14.44 7.83 10.14
C THR A 356 -14.91 9.06 9.38
N VAL A 357 -14.98 9.01 8.05
CA VAL A 357 -15.27 10.20 7.22
C VAL A 357 -16.51 10.96 7.65
N VAL A 358 -17.59 10.29 8.01
CA VAL A 358 -18.81 10.96 8.49
C VAL A 358 -18.56 11.66 9.83
N ASP A 359 -17.93 10.98 10.78
CA ASP A 359 -17.62 11.53 12.10
C ASP A 359 -16.61 12.70 11.99
N ASP A 360 -15.58 12.56 11.14
CA ASP A 360 -14.60 13.60 10.86
C ASP A 360 -15.27 14.84 10.22
N MET A 361 -16.25 14.65 9.33
CA MET A 361 -17.02 15.75 8.78
C MET A 361 -17.82 16.49 9.85
N LEU A 362 -18.53 15.75 10.71
CA LEU A 362 -19.40 16.32 11.75
C LEU A 362 -18.62 16.99 12.89
N HIS A 363 -17.47 16.42 13.27
CA HIS A 363 -16.72 16.83 14.45
C HIS A 363 -15.48 17.69 14.16
N LEU A 364 -14.95 17.64 12.93
CA LEU A 364 -13.77 18.43 12.53
C LEU A 364 -14.12 19.41 11.40
N ALA A 365 -14.65 18.94 10.27
CA ALA A 365 -14.85 19.80 9.09
C ALA A 365 -15.91 20.88 9.33
N LEU A 366 -17.15 20.52 9.64
CA LEU A 366 -18.24 21.50 9.82
C LEU A 366 -17.96 22.48 10.96
N PRO A 367 -17.45 22.06 12.14
CA PRO A 367 -17.10 23.01 13.19
C PRO A 367 -15.95 23.93 12.77
N TRP A 368 -14.99 23.45 11.97
CA TRP A 368 -13.91 24.28 11.42
C TRP A 368 -14.46 25.34 10.46
N LEU A 369 -15.43 24.99 9.59
CA LEU A 369 -16.06 25.95 8.68
C LEU A 369 -16.80 27.08 9.42
N GLU A 370 -17.37 26.79 10.60
CA GLU A 370 -17.98 27.84 11.42
C GLU A 370 -16.93 28.76 12.06
N VAL A 371 -15.76 28.22 12.42
CA VAL A 371 -14.63 29.01 12.93
C VAL A 371 -14.01 29.85 11.83
N SER A 372 -13.87 29.30 10.62
CA SER A 372 -13.25 29.98 9.49
C SER A 372 -14.03 31.21 9.03
N LYS A 373 -15.36 31.28 9.25
CA LYS A 373 -16.20 32.46 8.98
C LYS A 373 -15.71 33.75 9.64
N ASN A 374 -15.13 33.63 10.83
CA ASN A 374 -14.70 34.77 11.64
C ASN A 374 -13.18 34.99 11.60
N ARG A 375 -12.44 34.11 10.94
CA ARG A 375 -10.99 34.17 10.84
C ARG A 375 -10.60 35.09 9.68
N LYS A 376 -9.87 36.16 9.99
CA LYS A 376 -9.29 37.05 8.97
C LYS A 376 -7.98 36.44 8.48
N VAL A 377 -7.95 35.94 7.26
CA VAL A 377 -6.71 35.47 6.63
C VAL A 377 -6.00 36.69 6.02
N ILE A 378 -4.67 36.63 5.87
CA ILE A 378 -3.88 37.75 5.33
C ILE A 378 -4.05 37.87 3.80
N ASP A 379 -4.57 36.83 3.14
CA ASP A 379 -4.68 36.75 1.69
C ASP A 379 -6.05 37.27 1.21
N GLU A 380 -6.04 38.40 0.49
CA GLU A 380 -7.25 39.12 0.05
C GLU A 380 -8.09 38.31 -0.97
N ASP A 381 -7.51 37.30 -1.63
CA ASP A 381 -8.19 36.46 -2.63
C ASP A 381 -9.04 35.32 -2.00
N GLU A 382 -8.75 34.89 -0.75
CA GLU A 382 -9.53 33.85 -0.04
C GLU A 382 -10.73 34.40 0.73
N ASP A 383 -10.75 35.70 1.04
CA ASP A 383 -11.81 36.36 1.83
C ASP A 383 -13.18 36.41 1.11
N GLU A 384 -13.24 36.11 -0.19
CA GLU A 384 -14.49 36.09 -0.97
C GLU A 384 -15.15 34.68 -1.09
N GLU A 385 -14.43 33.59 -0.78
CA GLU A 385 -14.98 32.24 -0.88
C GLU A 385 -15.88 31.89 0.32
N LYS A 386 -17.06 31.33 0.04
CA LYS A 386 -17.95 30.83 1.08
C LYS A 386 -17.28 29.66 1.81
N PRO A 387 -17.30 29.60 3.16
CA PRO A 387 -16.73 28.50 3.93
C PRO A 387 -17.21 27.11 3.48
N GLU A 388 -18.49 27.00 3.11
CA GLU A 388 -19.08 25.75 2.61
C GLU A 388 -18.36 25.22 1.35
N PHE A 389 -17.77 26.11 0.54
CA PHE A 389 -17.02 25.74 -0.65
C PHE A 389 -15.71 25.02 -0.32
N LEU A 390 -15.10 25.23 0.85
CA LEU A 390 -13.88 24.54 1.26
C LEU A 390 -14.10 23.03 1.36
N LEU A 391 -15.24 22.62 1.94
CA LEU A 391 -15.66 21.22 2.01
C LEU A 391 -15.95 20.65 0.63
N HIS A 392 -16.66 21.41 -0.21
CA HIS A 392 -16.95 20.98 -1.59
C HIS A 392 -15.66 20.77 -2.38
N ARG A 393 -14.69 21.68 -2.24
CA ARG A 393 -13.36 21.59 -2.85
C ARG A 393 -12.59 20.36 -2.38
N TRP A 394 -12.66 20.01 -1.10
CA TRP A 394 -12.04 18.81 -0.56
C TRP A 394 -12.68 17.53 -1.13
N LEU A 395 -14.02 17.44 -1.14
CA LEU A 395 -14.74 16.28 -1.71
C LEU A 395 -14.49 16.11 -3.22
N LEU A 396 -14.27 17.21 -3.92
CA LEU A 396 -14.04 17.26 -5.37
C LEU A 396 -12.56 17.22 -5.76
N ASP A 397 -11.65 16.99 -4.81
CA ASP A 397 -10.26 16.71 -5.14
C ASP A 397 -10.19 15.44 -6.01
N THR A 398 -9.33 15.46 -7.03
CA THR A 398 -9.24 14.36 -7.98
C THR A 398 -8.83 13.06 -7.31
N ARG A 399 -7.99 13.13 -6.27
CA ARG A 399 -7.57 11.94 -5.49
C ARG A 399 -8.76 11.34 -4.74
N VAL A 400 -9.62 12.18 -4.16
CA VAL A 400 -10.79 11.71 -3.42
C VAL A 400 -11.81 11.07 -4.38
N VAL A 401 -12.08 11.70 -5.53
CA VAL A 401 -13.07 11.17 -6.49
C VAL A 401 -12.60 9.87 -7.16
N ASP A 402 -11.31 9.77 -7.52
CA ASP A 402 -10.77 8.61 -8.24
C ASP A 402 -10.45 7.43 -7.30
N ASP A 403 -9.86 7.69 -6.12
CA ASP A 403 -9.40 6.62 -5.22
C ASP A 403 -10.38 6.33 -4.06
N HIS A 404 -11.28 7.27 -3.74
CA HIS A 404 -12.14 7.23 -2.55
C HIS A 404 -13.60 7.63 -2.83
N LEU A 405 -14.17 7.11 -3.92
CA LEU A 405 -15.58 7.35 -4.27
C LEU A 405 -16.56 6.92 -3.17
N ASP A 406 -16.18 5.96 -2.34
CA ASP A 406 -16.92 5.52 -1.17
C ASP A 406 -17.06 6.62 -0.11
N TRP A 407 -16.05 7.47 0.08
CA TRP A 407 -16.11 8.61 1.01
C TRP A 407 -17.13 9.64 0.54
N CYS A 408 -17.09 9.98 -0.74
CA CYS A 408 -18.07 10.84 -1.40
C CYS A 408 -19.50 10.29 -1.20
N CYS A 409 -19.67 8.98 -1.41
CA CYS A 409 -20.96 8.32 -1.21
C CYS A 409 -21.47 8.44 0.23
N LEU A 410 -20.63 8.14 1.23
CA LEU A 410 -21.00 8.22 2.64
C LEU A 410 -21.39 9.65 3.05
N VAL A 411 -20.66 10.66 2.57
CA VAL A 411 -20.98 12.07 2.84
C VAL A 411 -22.30 12.49 2.19
N CYS A 412 -22.55 12.08 0.94
CA CYS A 412 -23.83 12.34 0.26
C CYS A 412 -25.00 11.59 0.92
N GLU A 413 -24.80 10.37 1.41
CA GLU A 413 -25.83 9.62 2.15
C GLU A 413 -26.22 10.32 3.46
N HIS A 414 -25.23 10.89 4.16
CA HIS A 414 -25.43 11.77 5.32
C HIS A 414 -25.85 13.20 4.96
N SER A 415 -26.25 13.43 3.71
CA SER A 415 -26.79 14.70 3.24
C SER A 415 -28.17 14.54 2.59
N LYS A 416 -28.79 13.36 2.71
CA LYS A 416 -30.07 13.07 2.05
C LYS A 416 -31.19 14.05 2.45
N PRO A 417 -32.05 14.46 1.50
CA PRO A 417 -33.19 15.34 1.77
C PRO A 417 -34.22 14.80 2.79
N THR A 418 -34.19 13.50 3.06
CA THR A 418 -35.03 12.84 4.07
C THR A 418 -34.56 13.10 5.51
N MET A 419 -33.33 13.58 5.70
CA MET A 419 -32.76 13.91 7.00
C MET A 419 -33.11 15.35 7.40
N ALA A 420 -33.14 15.63 8.71
CA ALA A 420 -33.28 17.00 9.21
C ALA A 420 -32.05 17.83 8.80
N THR A 421 -32.25 19.08 8.41
CA THR A 421 -31.18 19.96 7.90
C THR A 421 -30.02 20.14 8.88
N GLU A 422 -30.28 20.02 10.20
CA GLU A 422 -29.26 20.12 11.25
C GLU A 422 -28.30 18.91 11.27
N ASP A 423 -28.78 17.74 10.84
CA ASP A 423 -28.01 16.49 10.82
C ASP A 423 -27.27 16.27 9.49
N ARG A 424 -27.48 17.15 8.50
CA ARG A 424 -26.88 17.02 7.17
C ARG A 424 -25.49 17.63 7.12
N ILE A 425 -24.58 16.95 6.43
CA ILE A 425 -23.26 17.50 6.10
C ILE A 425 -23.39 18.60 5.03
N ILE A 426 -23.99 18.27 3.89
CA ILE A 426 -24.34 19.23 2.84
C ILE A 426 -25.78 19.68 3.06
N LYS A 427 -25.97 20.93 3.46
CA LYS A 427 -27.28 21.46 3.88
C LYS A 427 -28.16 21.87 2.70
N ASP A 428 -27.56 22.35 1.61
CA ASP A 428 -28.26 22.88 0.44
C ASP A 428 -28.50 21.79 -0.62
N ASP A 429 -29.77 21.61 -1.01
CA ASP A 429 -30.18 20.59 -1.96
C ASP A 429 -29.64 20.86 -3.39
N LEU A 430 -29.41 22.13 -3.77
CA LEU A 430 -28.81 22.44 -5.07
C LEU A 430 -27.35 22.03 -5.09
N ASP A 431 -26.57 22.40 -4.06
CA ASP A 431 -25.16 22.04 -3.98
C ASP A 431 -24.96 20.53 -3.85
N LEU A 432 -25.83 19.81 -3.11
CA LEU A 432 -25.83 18.34 -3.10
C LEU A 432 -26.01 17.76 -4.52
N SER A 433 -26.97 18.28 -5.28
CA SER A 433 -27.22 17.83 -6.66
C SER A 433 -26.01 18.09 -7.56
N ARG A 434 -25.40 19.27 -7.44
CA ARG A 434 -24.22 19.67 -8.22
C ARG A 434 -23.01 18.83 -7.87
N LEU A 435 -22.80 18.52 -6.59
CA LEU A 435 -21.73 17.65 -6.11
C LEU A 435 -21.89 16.25 -6.68
N VAL A 436 -23.06 15.63 -6.52
CA VAL A 436 -23.32 14.28 -7.04
C VAL A 436 -23.10 14.23 -8.55
N LEU A 437 -23.61 15.22 -9.32
CA LEU A 437 -23.36 15.30 -10.75
C LEU A 437 -21.87 15.43 -11.09
N ALA A 438 -21.16 16.32 -10.39
CA ALA A 438 -19.73 16.54 -10.61
C ALA A 438 -18.89 15.28 -10.31
N ILE A 439 -19.19 14.60 -9.20
CA ILE A 439 -18.53 13.35 -8.78
C ILE A 439 -18.81 12.25 -9.79
N MET A 440 -20.08 11.97 -10.10
CA MET A 440 -20.47 10.85 -10.96
C MET A 440 -19.92 11.00 -12.39
N TYR A 441 -20.00 12.19 -12.99
CA TYR A 441 -19.47 12.42 -14.34
C TYR A 441 -17.94 12.52 -14.40
N SER A 442 -17.28 12.80 -13.28
CA SER A 442 -15.81 12.82 -13.20
C SER A 442 -15.20 11.48 -12.81
N SER A 443 -15.96 10.58 -12.18
CA SER A 443 -15.50 9.22 -11.87
C SER A 443 -15.13 8.40 -13.11
N ASP A 444 -14.34 7.34 -12.91
CA ASP A 444 -13.94 6.40 -13.95
C ASP A 444 -15.05 5.41 -14.35
N GLY A 445 -16.16 5.39 -13.61
CA GLY A 445 -17.31 4.52 -13.87
C GLY A 445 -17.12 3.06 -13.44
N SER A 446 -16.08 2.74 -12.67
CA SER A 446 -15.74 1.36 -12.30
C SER A 446 -16.61 0.80 -11.18
N ASP A 447 -16.94 1.62 -10.17
CA ASP A 447 -17.71 1.23 -8.99
C ASP A 447 -19.20 1.59 -9.11
N MET A 448 -19.95 0.69 -9.73
CA MET A 448 -21.38 0.90 -9.95
C MET A 448 -22.21 0.92 -8.66
N ASP A 449 -21.79 0.26 -7.58
CA ASP A 449 -22.56 0.23 -6.32
C ASP A 449 -22.60 1.63 -5.70
N ASN A 450 -21.42 2.26 -5.59
CA ASN A 450 -21.31 3.63 -5.11
C ASN A 450 -22.00 4.64 -6.04
N LEU A 451 -21.95 4.45 -7.37
CA LEU A 451 -22.65 5.33 -8.31
C LEU A 451 -24.18 5.25 -8.17
N VAL A 452 -24.75 4.06 -7.97
CA VAL A 452 -26.19 3.91 -7.73
C VAL A 452 -26.58 4.54 -6.39
N ARG A 453 -25.81 4.29 -5.33
CA ARG A 453 -26.05 4.90 -4.01
C ARG A 453 -25.96 6.42 -4.04
N LEU A 454 -24.99 6.99 -4.77
CA LEU A 454 -24.88 8.43 -5.02
C LEU A 454 -26.13 8.98 -5.73
N PHE A 455 -26.62 8.29 -6.77
CA PHE A 455 -27.84 8.68 -7.47
C PHE A 455 -29.07 8.70 -6.53
N GLU A 456 -29.17 7.73 -5.61
CA GLU A 456 -30.24 7.68 -4.60
C GLU A 456 -30.19 8.83 -3.58
N CYS A 457 -29.10 9.59 -3.52
CA CYS A 457 -28.98 10.75 -2.63
C CYS A 457 -29.57 12.03 -3.22
N LEU A 458 -29.91 12.04 -4.52
CA LEU A 458 -30.35 13.23 -5.21
C LEU A 458 -31.74 13.72 -4.75
N PRO A 459 -31.93 15.04 -4.56
CA PRO A 459 -33.20 15.63 -4.20
C PRO A 459 -34.21 15.64 -5.34
N ILE A 460 -35.49 15.61 -4.98
CA ILE A 460 -36.60 15.76 -5.93
C ILE A 460 -37.08 17.21 -5.87
N PHE A 461 -36.86 17.96 -6.94
CA PHE A 461 -37.36 19.32 -7.07
C PHE A 461 -38.82 19.33 -7.55
N PRO A 462 -39.64 20.33 -7.16
CA PRO A 462 -41.04 20.39 -7.57
C PRO A 462 -41.22 20.56 -9.09
N ASP A 463 -42.16 19.83 -9.69
CA ASP A 463 -42.46 19.86 -11.14
C ASP A 463 -42.85 21.24 -11.68
N ASN A 464 -43.34 22.14 -10.82
CA ASN A 464 -43.80 23.49 -11.18
C ASN A 464 -42.68 24.55 -11.20
N THR A 465 -41.41 24.14 -11.14
CA THR A 465 -40.29 25.09 -11.12
C THR A 465 -40.17 25.78 -12.49
N PRO A 466 -40.35 27.12 -12.57
CA PRO A 466 -40.25 27.83 -13.85
C PRO A 466 -38.80 27.83 -14.35
N GLN A 467 -38.63 27.53 -15.65
CA GLN A 467 -37.33 27.64 -16.31
C GLN A 467 -36.86 29.11 -16.27
N GLN A 468 -35.63 29.33 -15.80
CA GLN A 468 -35.02 30.66 -15.82
C GLN A 468 -34.48 30.99 -17.23
N GLU A 469 -34.52 32.26 -17.63
CA GLU A 469 -33.95 32.69 -18.93
C GLU A 469 -32.45 32.36 -18.99
N ASN A 470 -32.01 31.65 -20.04
CA ASN A 470 -30.64 31.15 -20.26
C ASN A 470 -30.14 30.04 -19.31
N GLU A 471 -31.02 29.35 -18.59
CA GLU A 471 -30.65 28.21 -17.76
C GLU A 471 -30.19 27.02 -18.63
N THR A 472 -29.01 26.48 -18.31
CA THR A 472 -28.43 25.33 -19.02
C THR A 472 -29.11 24.04 -18.59
N THR A 473 -29.59 23.23 -19.56
CA THR A 473 -30.35 21.99 -19.28
C THR A 473 -29.61 20.70 -19.65
N GLU A 474 -28.47 20.80 -20.33
CA GLU A 474 -27.74 19.65 -20.86
C GLU A 474 -26.32 19.58 -20.30
N MET A 475 -25.98 18.47 -19.65
CA MET A 475 -24.66 18.24 -19.05
C MET A 475 -23.53 18.28 -20.11
N ALA A 476 -23.82 17.92 -21.36
CA ALA A 476 -22.86 17.93 -22.46
C ALA A 476 -22.33 19.33 -22.82
N THR A 477 -23.07 20.39 -22.46
CA THR A 477 -22.63 21.78 -22.70
C THR A 477 -21.61 22.27 -21.66
N ILE A 478 -21.55 21.61 -20.50
CA ILE A 478 -20.71 22.00 -19.36
C ILE A 478 -19.33 21.35 -19.43
N LEU A 479 -19.29 20.03 -19.69
CA LEU A 479 -18.06 19.23 -19.66
C LEU A 479 -16.90 19.72 -20.56
N PRO A 480 -17.12 20.28 -21.77
CA PRO A 480 -16.01 20.75 -22.61
C PRO A 480 -15.13 21.82 -21.96
N TYR A 481 -15.63 22.50 -20.93
CA TYR A 481 -14.95 23.59 -20.23
C TYR A 481 -14.39 23.19 -18.86
N ALA A 482 -14.61 21.95 -18.42
CA ALA A 482 -14.25 21.48 -17.09
C ALA A 482 -13.56 20.10 -17.13
N SER A 483 -12.27 20.06 -16.82
CA SER A 483 -11.45 18.83 -16.81
C SER A 483 -11.32 18.17 -15.43
N THR A 484 -11.72 18.86 -14.37
CA THR A 484 -11.62 18.38 -12.98
C THR A 484 -13.00 18.34 -12.33
N PRO A 485 -13.23 17.49 -11.30
CA PRO A 485 -14.51 17.44 -10.60
C PRO A 485 -14.92 18.82 -10.04
N LEU A 486 -13.95 19.56 -9.48
CA LEU A 486 -14.16 20.93 -9.03
C LEU A 486 -14.59 21.87 -10.16
N GLY A 487 -13.95 21.78 -11.33
CA GLY A 487 -14.32 22.59 -12.50
C GLY A 487 -15.76 22.31 -12.96
N VAL A 488 -16.20 21.05 -12.90
CA VAL A 488 -17.57 20.66 -13.26
C VAL A 488 -18.56 21.25 -12.27
N PHE A 489 -18.27 21.16 -10.97
CA PHE A 489 -19.09 21.78 -9.93
C PHE A 489 -19.19 23.30 -10.08
N SER A 490 -18.07 23.99 -10.32
CA SER A 490 -18.05 25.45 -10.54
C SER A 490 -18.91 25.86 -11.74
N ALA A 491 -18.89 25.09 -12.83
CA ALA A 491 -19.73 25.36 -13.99
C ALA A 491 -21.23 25.06 -13.74
N LEU A 492 -21.53 24.14 -12.83
CA LEU A 492 -22.90 23.83 -12.41
C LEU A 492 -23.49 24.87 -11.44
N GLN A 493 -22.69 25.77 -10.87
CA GLN A 493 -23.18 26.81 -9.93
C GLN A 493 -24.21 27.76 -10.57
N SER A 494 -24.15 27.99 -11.88
CA SER A 494 -25.14 28.80 -12.61
C SER A 494 -26.43 28.04 -12.98
N VAL A 495 -26.49 26.73 -12.72
CA VAL A 495 -27.63 25.88 -13.08
C VAL A 495 -28.64 25.89 -11.92
N GLY A 496 -29.90 26.18 -12.25
CA GLY A 496 -31.01 26.18 -11.29
C GLY A 496 -31.68 24.80 -11.17
N PRO A 497 -32.78 24.71 -10.38
CA PRO A 497 -33.44 23.44 -10.12
C PRO A 497 -34.03 22.78 -11.38
N PHE A 498 -34.52 23.56 -12.35
CA PHE A 498 -35.10 23.00 -13.58
C PHE A 498 -34.02 22.34 -14.45
N GLY A 499 -32.88 23.01 -14.63
CA GLY A 499 -31.73 22.46 -15.34
C GLY A 499 -31.18 21.21 -14.67
N LEU A 500 -31.03 21.22 -13.34
CA LEU A 500 -30.58 20.08 -12.56
C LEU A 500 -31.51 18.87 -12.72
N THR A 501 -32.84 19.04 -12.64
CA THR A 501 -33.79 17.94 -12.88
C THR A 501 -33.60 17.31 -14.26
N LYS A 502 -33.39 18.11 -15.32
CA LYS A 502 -33.13 17.58 -16.67
C LYS A 502 -31.80 16.84 -16.78
N MET A 503 -30.75 17.31 -16.11
CA MET A 503 -29.46 16.63 -16.06
C MET A 503 -29.56 15.32 -15.27
N MET A 504 -30.35 15.28 -14.20
CA MET A 504 -30.61 14.07 -13.40
C MET A 504 -31.44 13.03 -14.18
N ASP A 505 -32.47 13.45 -14.93
CA ASP A 505 -33.22 12.56 -15.84
C ASP A 505 -32.30 11.91 -16.88
N THR A 506 -31.32 12.68 -17.37
CA THR A 506 -30.32 12.21 -18.33
C THR A 506 -29.32 11.27 -17.67
N LEU A 507 -28.85 11.61 -16.48
CA LEU A 507 -27.98 10.77 -15.66
C LEU A 507 -28.63 9.41 -15.39
N GLN A 508 -29.93 9.35 -15.07
CA GLN A 508 -30.64 8.10 -14.85
C GLN A 508 -30.57 7.17 -16.08
N LYS A 509 -30.71 7.73 -17.29
CA LYS A 509 -30.57 6.96 -18.54
C LYS A 509 -29.14 6.45 -18.73
N HIS A 510 -28.14 7.30 -18.49
CA HIS A 510 -26.73 6.90 -18.58
C HIS A 510 -26.40 5.80 -17.58
N LEU A 511 -26.82 5.96 -16.32
CA LEU A 511 -26.60 5.00 -15.25
C LEU A 511 -27.23 3.65 -15.57
N SER A 512 -28.46 3.63 -16.08
CA SER A 512 -29.12 2.37 -16.49
C SER A 512 -28.36 1.64 -17.61
N SER A 513 -27.72 2.38 -18.51
CA SER A 513 -26.89 1.79 -19.57
C SER A 513 -25.53 1.35 -19.03
N ALA A 514 -24.96 2.09 -18.09
CA ALA A 514 -23.68 1.78 -17.44
C ALA A 514 -23.79 0.52 -16.58
N GLU A 515 -24.88 0.34 -15.85
CA GLU A 515 -25.17 -0.85 -15.05
C GLU A 515 -25.21 -2.12 -15.91
N VAL A 516 -25.87 -2.05 -17.08
CA VAL A 516 -25.89 -3.16 -18.04
C VAL A 516 -24.48 -3.48 -18.53
N LEU A 517 -23.67 -2.48 -18.88
CA LEU A 517 -22.28 -2.70 -19.32
C LEU A 517 -21.39 -3.27 -18.21
N ALA A 518 -21.57 -2.82 -16.97
CA ALA A 518 -20.81 -3.26 -15.82
C ALA A 518 -21.06 -4.74 -15.49
N ARG A 519 -22.30 -5.24 -15.69
CA ARG A 519 -22.63 -6.67 -15.58
C ARG A 519 -21.73 -7.55 -16.44
N TYR A 520 -21.27 -7.03 -17.58
CA TYR A 520 -20.40 -7.72 -18.53
C TYR A 520 -18.95 -7.20 -18.52
N HIS A 521 -18.54 -6.47 -17.48
CA HIS A 521 -17.20 -5.89 -17.30
C HIS A 521 -16.74 -4.91 -18.39
N ALA A 522 -17.68 -4.36 -19.17
CA ALA A 522 -17.41 -3.41 -20.23
C ALA A 522 -17.77 -1.97 -19.81
N HIS A 523 -17.49 -1.61 -18.56
CA HIS A 523 -17.80 -0.27 -18.03
C HIS A 523 -17.04 0.82 -18.80
N VAL A 524 -17.65 2.00 -18.85
CA VAL A 524 -17.06 3.23 -19.37
C VAL A 524 -17.43 4.38 -18.43
N PRO A 525 -16.58 5.41 -18.31
CA PRO A 525 -16.89 6.60 -17.53
C PRO A 525 -18.20 7.25 -17.98
N LEU A 526 -19.00 7.80 -17.05
CA LEU A 526 -20.29 8.42 -17.40
C LEU A 526 -20.16 9.62 -18.35
N ARG A 527 -19.03 10.33 -18.32
CA ARG A 527 -18.69 11.37 -19.30
C ARG A 527 -18.71 10.88 -20.75
N TRP A 528 -18.41 9.59 -20.98
CA TRP A 528 -18.37 8.99 -22.32
C TRP A 528 -19.72 9.11 -23.03
N TYR A 529 -20.83 9.05 -22.28
CA TYR A 529 -22.20 9.15 -22.81
C TYR A 529 -22.55 10.55 -23.32
N LEU A 530 -21.85 11.58 -22.82
CA LEU A 530 -22.08 12.97 -23.20
C LEU A 530 -21.24 13.39 -24.41
N GLU A 531 -20.15 12.68 -24.68
CA GLU A 531 -19.27 12.93 -25.82
C GLU A 531 -19.80 12.29 -27.10
N GLU A 532 -19.56 12.93 -28.24
CA GLU A 532 -19.90 12.34 -29.53
C GLU A 532 -18.93 11.22 -29.91
N GLN A 533 -19.37 9.97 -29.74
CA GLN A 533 -18.54 8.81 -30.02
C GLN A 533 -18.57 8.41 -31.50
N SER A 534 -17.42 7.92 -31.98
CA SER A 534 -17.28 7.39 -33.33
C SER A 534 -17.94 6.01 -33.46
N VAL A 535 -18.38 5.64 -34.67
CA VAL A 535 -18.90 4.29 -34.96
C VAL A 535 -17.90 3.21 -34.56
N LYS A 536 -16.60 3.45 -34.77
CA LYS A 536 -15.52 2.53 -34.39
C LYS A 536 -15.42 2.35 -32.87
N SER A 537 -15.55 3.44 -32.11
CA SER A 537 -15.50 3.41 -30.64
C SER A 537 -16.67 2.59 -30.06
N GLN A 538 -17.89 2.83 -30.55
CA GLN A 538 -19.07 2.05 -30.16
C GLN A 538 -18.90 0.57 -30.51
N GLN A 539 -18.36 0.28 -31.70
CA GLN A 539 -18.11 -1.09 -32.14
C GLN A 539 -17.09 -1.81 -31.24
N GLN A 540 -16.00 -1.14 -30.86
CA GLN A 540 -15.00 -1.70 -29.95
C GLN A 540 -15.57 -1.98 -28.56
N LEU A 541 -16.41 -1.09 -28.03
CA LEU A 541 -17.09 -1.29 -26.75
C LEU A 541 -18.07 -2.48 -26.82
N CYS A 542 -18.82 -2.59 -27.91
CA CYS A 542 -19.73 -3.71 -28.16
C CYS A 542 -18.97 -5.05 -28.25
N ILE A 543 -17.81 -5.08 -28.92
CA ILE A 543 -16.92 -6.25 -28.95
C ILE A 543 -16.40 -6.59 -27.55
N ARG A 544 -15.97 -5.58 -26.78
CA ARG A 544 -15.50 -5.77 -25.39
C ARG A 544 -16.59 -6.39 -24.53
N MET A 545 -17.81 -5.83 -24.55
CA MET A 545 -18.98 -6.37 -23.85
C MET A 545 -19.22 -7.83 -24.22
N ALA A 546 -19.32 -8.15 -25.52
CA ALA A 546 -19.62 -9.51 -25.97
C ALA A 546 -18.51 -10.52 -25.65
N SER A 547 -17.25 -10.11 -25.72
CA SER A 547 -16.10 -11.00 -25.46
C SER A 547 -15.82 -11.22 -23.97
N GLN A 548 -16.07 -10.22 -23.12
CA GLN A 548 -15.84 -10.33 -21.67
C GLN A 548 -17.03 -10.93 -20.92
N ALA A 549 -18.25 -10.86 -21.48
CA ALA A 549 -19.48 -11.34 -20.88
C ALA A 549 -19.36 -12.76 -20.29
N ALA A 550 -18.82 -13.70 -21.06
CA ALA A 550 -18.71 -15.09 -20.62
C ALA A 550 -17.40 -15.42 -19.87
N GLY A 551 -16.61 -14.41 -19.47
CA GLY A 551 -15.32 -14.58 -18.78
C GLY A 551 -14.09 -14.54 -19.70
N GLY A 552 -14.24 -14.02 -20.93
CA GLY A 552 -13.18 -13.97 -21.93
C GLY A 552 -13.12 -15.23 -22.82
N VAL A 553 -12.59 -15.06 -24.03
CA VAL A 553 -12.45 -16.15 -25.01
C VAL A 553 -11.56 -17.29 -24.48
N GLU A 554 -10.53 -16.95 -23.71
CA GLU A 554 -9.57 -17.91 -23.14
C GLU A 554 -10.19 -18.88 -22.12
N THR A 555 -11.26 -18.45 -21.43
CA THR A 555 -11.96 -19.32 -20.45
C THR A 555 -13.05 -20.17 -21.11
N GLY A 556 -13.25 -20.05 -22.43
CA GLY A 556 -14.27 -20.79 -23.17
C GLY A 556 -15.70 -20.44 -22.75
N GLY A 557 -15.90 -19.26 -22.16
CA GLY A 557 -17.21 -18.82 -21.71
C GLY A 557 -17.66 -19.41 -20.36
N ALA A 558 -16.74 -19.78 -19.48
CA ALA A 558 -17.01 -20.49 -18.23
C ALA A 558 -17.90 -19.74 -17.22
N ARG A 559 -18.17 -18.43 -17.40
CA ARG A 559 -19.10 -17.69 -16.54
C ARG A 559 -20.57 -17.83 -16.95
N PHE A 560 -20.83 -18.09 -18.22
CA PHE A 560 -22.20 -18.32 -18.69
C PHE A 560 -22.44 -19.80 -18.69
N ASP A 561 -23.17 -20.30 -17.71
CA ASP A 561 -23.46 -21.73 -17.60
C ASP A 561 -24.67 -22.11 -18.46
N ARG A 562 -25.62 -21.19 -18.65
CA ARG A 562 -26.92 -21.44 -19.29
C ARG A 562 -27.03 -20.72 -20.63
N ASP A 563 -27.84 -21.30 -21.51
CA ASP A 563 -28.19 -20.66 -22.79
C ASP A 563 -29.01 -19.37 -22.58
N ASP A 564 -29.70 -19.25 -21.44
CA ASP A 564 -30.47 -18.06 -21.07
C ASP A 564 -29.56 -16.83 -20.84
N ASP A 565 -28.36 -17.02 -20.27
CA ASP A 565 -27.40 -15.94 -20.02
C ASP A 565 -26.94 -15.28 -21.33
N TRP A 566 -26.77 -16.11 -22.38
CA TRP A 566 -26.44 -15.63 -23.74
C TRP A 566 -27.61 -14.91 -24.42
N ARG A 567 -28.86 -15.36 -24.16
CA ARG A 567 -30.05 -14.67 -24.67
C ARG A 567 -30.21 -13.31 -23.99
N GLU A 568 -29.97 -13.24 -22.68
CA GLU A 568 -29.99 -11.99 -21.91
C GLU A 568 -28.91 -11.02 -22.41
N LEU A 569 -27.69 -11.50 -22.68
CA LEU A 569 -26.64 -10.67 -23.29
C LEU A 569 -27.09 -10.08 -24.63
N LEU A 570 -27.71 -10.88 -25.50
CA LEU A 570 -28.21 -10.42 -26.79
C LEU A 570 -29.30 -9.35 -26.61
N ASP A 571 -30.25 -9.59 -25.71
CA ASP A 571 -31.33 -8.66 -25.40
C ASP A 571 -30.77 -7.34 -24.84
N ASP A 572 -29.79 -7.40 -23.95
CA ASP A 572 -29.11 -6.22 -23.39
C ASP A 572 -28.28 -5.46 -24.45
N MET A 573 -27.58 -6.16 -25.35
CA MET A 573 -26.89 -5.53 -26.48
C MET A 573 -27.86 -4.81 -27.43
N ILE A 574 -29.04 -5.39 -27.68
CA ILE A 574 -30.10 -4.77 -28.48
C ILE A 574 -30.73 -3.59 -27.73
N ARG A 575 -30.95 -3.72 -26.42
CA ARG A 575 -31.46 -2.65 -25.55
C ARG A 575 -30.53 -1.45 -25.52
N LEU A 576 -29.22 -1.68 -25.41
CA LEU A 576 -28.19 -0.63 -25.44
C LEU A 576 -28.08 0.11 -26.78
N ARG A 577 -28.67 -0.42 -27.86
CA ARG A 577 -28.83 0.31 -29.13
C ARG A 577 -29.99 1.30 -29.09
N ASP A 578 -31.03 1.01 -28.31
CA ASP A 578 -32.26 1.79 -28.10
C ASP A 578 -32.75 2.55 -29.36
N ASN A 579 -33.08 1.81 -30.42
CA ASN A 579 -33.57 2.36 -31.69
C ASN A 579 -32.72 3.49 -32.32
N GLY A 580 -31.42 3.53 -32.01
CA GLY A 580 -30.49 4.56 -32.50
C GLY A 580 -30.18 5.66 -31.50
N GLN A 581 -30.80 5.66 -30.32
CA GLN A 581 -30.62 6.66 -29.27
C GLN A 581 -29.75 6.18 -28.10
N GLY A 582 -29.43 4.89 -28.04
CA GLY A 582 -28.61 4.31 -26.97
C GLY A 582 -27.11 4.43 -27.21
N ILE A 583 -26.32 3.85 -26.30
CA ILE A 583 -24.85 3.84 -26.35
C ILE A 583 -24.28 3.20 -27.63
N PHE A 584 -25.02 2.24 -28.21
CA PHE A 584 -24.72 1.60 -29.50
C PHE A 584 -25.57 2.15 -30.65
N GLY A 585 -26.18 3.32 -30.49
CA GLY A 585 -27.15 3.86 -31.42
C GLY A 585 -26.65 4.07 -32.86
N LYS A 586 -25.34 4.32 -33.05
CA LYS A 586 -24.74 4.49 -34.39
C LYS A 586 -24.40 3.14 -35.05
N LEU A 587 -24.54 2.01 -34.36
CA LEU A 587 -24.29 0.69 -34.92
C LEU A 587 -25.54 0.15 -35.63
N ASP A 588 -25.33 -0.39 -36.83
CA ASP A 588 -26.36 -1.18 -37.51
C ASP A 588 -26.67 -2.45 -36.71
N SER A 589 -27.95 -2.85 -36.69
CA SER A 589 -28.37 -4.08 -36.00
C SER A 589 -27.63 -5.32 -36.48
N ALA A 590 -27.29 -5.36 -37.78
CA ALA A 590 -26.50 -6.43 -38.37
C ALA A 590 -25.10 -6.55 -37.74
N ILE A 591 -24.44 -5.42 -37.44
CA ILE A 591 -23.09 -5.40 -36.84
C ILE A 591 -23.14 -5.91 -35.40
N VAL A 592 -24.13 -5.49 -34.61
CA VAL A 592 -24.33 -5.96 -33.22
C VAL A 592 -24.53 -7.48 -33.19
N LEU A 593 -25.37 -8.00 -34.11
CA LEU A 593 -25.60 -9.44 -34.25
C LEU A 593 -24.34 -10.19 -34.70
N GLU A 594 -23.58 -9.65 -35.65
CA GLU A 594 -22.30 -10.24 -36.09
C GLU A 594 -21.30 -10.36 -34.93
N ILE A 595 -21.19 -9.32 -34.09
CA ILE A 595 -20.31 -9.31 -32.90
C ILE A 595 -20.77 -10.35 -31.87
N PHE A 596 -22.08 -10.42 -31.60
CA PHE A 596 -22.67 -11.40 -30.69
C PHE A 596 -22.38 -12.84 -31.17
N PHE A 597 -22.69 -13.16 -32.43
CA PHE A 597 -22.46 -14.49 -32.99
C PHE A 597 -20.98 -14.85 -33.04
N SER A 598 -20.10 -13.91 -33.37
CA SER A 598 -18.64 -14.12 -33.32
C SER A 598 -18.20 -14.54 -31.92
N SER A 599 -18.68 -13.85 -30.88
CA SER A 599 -18.33 -14.14 -29.48
C SER A 599 -18.93 -15.48 -29.00
N LEU A 600 -20.18 -15.76 -29.37
CA LEU A 600 -20.88 -17.01 -29.05
C LEU A 600 -20.17 -18.24 -29.65
N LEU A 601 -19.74 -18.15 -30.92
CA LEU A 601 -19.03 -19.21 -31.62
C LEU A 601 -17.64 -19.46 -31.02
N ARG A 602 -16.90 -18.38 -30.69
CA ARG A 602 -15.59 -18.46 -30.02
C ARG A 602 -15.64 -19.12 -28.64
N CYS A 603 -16.76 -18.99 -27.93
CA CYS A 603 -17.00 -19.68 -26.67
C CYS A 603 -17.54 -21.12 -26.84
N ALA A 604 -17.45 -21.68 -28.05
CA ALA A 604 -17.88 -23.04 -28.40
C ALA A 604 -19.36 -23.36 -28.10
N ARG A 605 -20.25 -22.35 -28.07
CA ARG A 605 -21.69 -22.51 -27.82
C ARG A 605 -22.47 -22.84 -29.10
N PHE A 606 -22.04 -23.91 -29.77
CA PHE A 606 -22.49 -24.26 -31.12
C PHE A 606 -23.96 -24.66 -31.22
N LYS A 607 -24.52 -25.29 -30.18
CA LYS A 607 -25.95 -25.70 -30.15
C LYS A 607 -26.87 -24.48 -30.17
N LEU A 608 -26.60 -23.50 -29.30
CA LEU A 608 -27.35 -22.25 -29.23
C LEU A 608 -27.15 -21.44 -30.50
N ALA A 609 -25.92 -21.33 -31.01
CA ALA A 609 -25.65 -20.67 -32.29
C ALA A 609 -26.48 -21.28 -33.43
N LYS A 610 -26.57 -22.63 -33.49
CA LYS A 610 -27.39 -23.33 -34.48
C LYS A 610 -28.88 -22.99 -34.35
N GLU A 611 -29.40 -22.96 -33.12
CA GLU A 611 -30.79 -22.60 -32.85
C GLU A 611 -31.10 -21.15 -33.27
N LEU A 612 -30.23 -20.20 -32.94
CA LEU A 612 -30.43 -18.78 -33.23
C LEU A 612 -30.23 -18.43 -34.72
N ILE A 613 -29.37 -19.17 -35.45
CA ILE A 613 -29.12 -18.96 -36.88
C ILE A 613 -30.19 -19.65 -37.74
N LEU A 614 -30.54 -20.90 -37.43
CA LEU A 614 -31.43 -21.74 -38.25
C LEU A 614 -32.87 -21.86 -37.73
N GLY A 615 -33.16 -21.28 -36.56
CA GLY A 615 -34.48 -21.30 -35.93
C GLY A 615 -35.55 -20.53 -36.71
N GLY A 616 -36.78 -20.54 -36.18
CA GLY A 616 -37.95 -19.92 -36.82
C GLY A 616 -37.81 -18.40 -37.03
N ASN A 617 -37.07 -17.71 -36.16
CA ASN A 617 -36.71 -16.30 -36.29
C ASN A 617 -35.25 -16.18 -36.73
N LYS A 618 -35.01 -16.11 -38.04
CA LYS A 618 -33.67 -15.93 -38.59
C LYS A 618 -33.14 -14.54 -38.22
N LEU A 619 -32.18 -14.49 -37.30
CA LEU A 619 -31.57 -13.24 -36.83
C LEU A 619 -30.48 -12.73 -37.78
N ILE A 620 -29.81 -13.62 -38.52
CA ILE A 620 -28.69 -13.28 -39.41
C ILE A 620 -28.85 -13.92 -40.79
N ASP A 621 -28.28 -13.27 -41.81
CA ASP A 621 -28.19 -13.83 -43.15
C ASP A 621 -27.24 -15.03 -43.21
N ILE A 622 -27.58 -16.03 -44.04
CA ILE A 622 -26.85 -17.30 -44.13
C ILE A 622 -25.44 -17.09 -44.67
N THR A 623 -25.23 -16.16 -45.61
CA THR A 623 -23.90 -15.90 -46.19
C THR A 623 -22.94 -15.29 -45.16
N LYS A 624 -23.46 -14.40 -44.30
CA LYS A 624 -22.69 -13.82 -43.19
C LYS A 624 -22.45 -14.84 -42.08
N ALA A 625 -23.44 -15.66 -41.75
CA ALA A 625 -23.28 -16.75 -40.79
C ALA A 625 -22.22 -17.75 -41.24
N GLU A 626 -22.18 -18.12 -42.53
CA GLU A 626 -21.15 -19.00 -43.09
C GLU A 626 -19.75 -18.42 -42.87
N LYS A 627 -19.57 -17.13 -43.15
CA LYS A 627 -18.29 -16.45 -42.91
C LYS A 627 -17.89 -16.49 -41.43
N LEU A 628 -18.80 -16.16 -40.51
CA LEU A 628 -18.52 -16.18 -39.07
C LEU A 628 -18.17 -17.57 -38.54
N VAL A 629 -18.86 -18.61 -39.03
CA VAL A 629 -18.58 -20.01 -38.67
C VAL A 629 -17.20 -20.44 -39.14
N ILE A 630 -16.82 -20.07 -40.37
CA ILE A 630 -15.48 -20.36 -40.91
C ILE A 630 -14.41 -19.57 -40.14
N ASP A 631 -14.63 -18.28 -39.86
CA ASP A 631 -13.67 -17.47 -39.12
C ASP A 631 -13.45 -18.02 -37.69
N ALA A 632 -14.51 -18.45 -37.00
CA ALA A 632 -14.40 -19.07 -35.68
C ALA A 632 -13.76 -20.47 -35.72
N GLU A 633 -14.11 -21.29 -36.71
CA GLU A 633 -13.46 -22.59 -36.94
C GLU A 633 -11.95 -22.40 -37.12
N ARG A 634 -11.57 -21.39 -37.91
CA ARG A 634 -10.16 -21.16 -38.22
C ARG A 634 -9.35 -20.86 -36.98
N GLU A 635 -9.91 -20.07 -36.08
CA GLU A 635 -9.32 -19.76 -34.78
C GLU A 635 -9.16 -21.01 -33.90
N PHE A 636 -10.16 -21.90 -33.84
CA PHE A 636 -10.03 -23.16 -33.10
C PHE A 636 -8.97 -24.09 -33.69
N PHE A 637 -8.89 -24.16 -35.01
CA PHE A 637 -7.92 -24.99 -35.73
C PHE A 637 -6.50 -24.45 -35.55
N ASP A 638 -6.29 -23.14 -35.69
CA ASP A 638 -4.97 -22.52 -35.59
C ASP A 638 -4.41 -22.59 -34.16
N ASN A 639 -5.29 -22.57 -33.15
CA ASN A 639 -4.93 -22.74 -31.74
C ASN A 639 -4.86 -24.21 -31.29
N ALA A 640 -5.18 -25.17 -32.14
CA ALA A 640 -5.19 -26.58 -31.76
C ALA A 640 -3.77 -27.12 -31.49
N THR A 641 -3.59 -27.75 -30.33
CA THR A 641 -2.31 -28.37 -29.92
C THR A 641 -2.17 -29.84 -30.31
N SER A 642 -3.28 -30.45 -30.73
CA SER A 642 -3.37 -31.84 -31.18
C SER A 642 -4.06 -31.88 -32.53
N GLY A 643 -3.66 -32.84 -33.37
CA GLY A 643 -4.37 -33.14 -34.60
C GLY A 643 -5.60 -34.02 -34.41
N ASP A 644 -6.01 -34.34 -33.17
CA ASP A 644 -7.13 -35.23 -32.95
C ASP A 644 -8.47 -34.52 -33.22
N MET A 645 -9.27 -35.00 -34.17
CA MET A 645 -10.57 -34.39 -34.49
C MET A 645 -11.66 -34.77 -33.49
N ASP A 646 -11.41 -35.76 -32.63
CA ASP A 646 -12.35 -36.23 -31.61
C ASP A 646 -12.09 -35.63 -30.23
N SER A 647 -11.01 -34.86 -30.08
CA SER A 647 -10.64 -34.18 -28.82
C SER A 647 -10.04 -32.78 -29.02
N GLY A 648 -10.01 -31.98 -27.94
CA GLY A 648 -9.39 -30.65 -27.94
C GLY A 648 -10.04 -29.63 -28.88
N SER A 649 -9.25 -28.61 -29.27
CA SER A 649 -9.73 -27.50 -30.11
C SER A 649 -10.05 -27.91 -31.54
N LEU A 650 -9.39 -28.95 -32.07
CA LEU A 650 -9.70 -29.42 -33.43
C LEU A 650 -11.08 -30.11 -33.49
N LYS A 651 -11.52 -30.77 -32.42
CA LYS A 651 -12.92 -31.18 -32.26
C LYS A 651 -13.87 -29.98 -32.25
N GLN A 652 -13.52 -28.90 -31.54
CA GLN A 652 -14.34 -27.68 -31.52
C GLN A 652 -14.45 -27.06 -32.92
N ALA A 653 -13.35 -27.02 -33.68
CA ALA A 653 -13.35 -26.60 -35.08
C ALA A 653 -14.31 -27.45 -35.93
N TRP A 654 -14.25 -28.78 -35.77
CA TRP A 654 -15.13 -29.72 -36.46
C TRP A 654 -16.61 -29.56 -36.09
N GLU A 655 -16.91 -29.37 -34.80
CA GLU A 655 -18.27 -29.12 -34.33
C GLU A 655 -18.81 -27.76 -34.77
N CYS A 656 -17.96 -26.74 -34.87
CA CYS A 656 -18.30 -25.41 -35.39
C CYS A 656 -18.82 -25.48 -36.83
N LEU A 657 -18.13 -26.22 -37.72
CA LEU A 657 -18.57 -26.40 -39.12
C LEU A 657 -19.91 -27.14 -39.26
N LYS A 658 -20.27 -28.00 -38.30
CA LYS A 658 -21.53 -28.76 -38.30
C LYS A 658 -22.77 -27.93 -37.93
N ILE A 659 -22.59 -26.67 -37.55
CA ILE A 659 -23.70 -25.75 -37.25
C ILE A 659 -24.54 -25.53 -38.50
N LEU A 660 -23.88 -25.29 -39.63
CA LEU A 660 -24.50 -25.01 -40.92
C LEU A 660 -24.51 -26.24 -41.84
N PRO A 661 -25.42 -26.30 -42.82
CA PRO A 661 -25.35 -27.30 -43.88
C PRO A 661 -24.03 -27.18 -44.67
N PRO A 662 -23.41 -28.29 -45.10
CA PRO A 662 -22.08 -28.27 -45.71
C PRO A 662 -22.11 -27.64 -47.12
N THR A 663 -21.71 -26.37 -47.20
CA THR A 663 -21.41 -25.64 -48.43
C THR A 663 -20.09 -26.08 -49.04
N THR A 664 -19.73 -25.56 -50.21
CA THR A 664 -18.44 -25.89 -50.86
C THR A 664 -17.24 -25.45 -50.03
N GLU A 665 -17.31 -24.28 -49.38
CA GLU A 665 -16.21 -23.77 -48.56
C GLU A 665 -16.14 -24.49 -47.21
N ILE A 666 -17.28 -24.76 -46.56
CA ILE A 666 -17.34 -25.57 -45.33
C ILE A 666 -16.73 -26.97 -45.58
N LYS A 667 -17.04 -27.61 -46.71
CA LYS A 667 -16.47 -28.92 -47.06
C LYS A 667 -14.96 -28.90 -47.17
N LYS A 668 -14.37 -27.84 -47.73
CA LYS A 668 -12.91 -27.71 -47.85
C LYS A 668 -12.24 -27.61 -46.47
N GLU A 669 -12.82 -26.84 -45.55
CA GLU A 669 -12.30 -26.75 -44.16
C GLU A 669 -12.51 -28.08 -43.41
N MET A 670 -13.65 -28.76 -43.61
CA MET A 670 -13.88 -30.11 -43.06
C MET A 670 -12.85 -31.13 -43.59
N ASP A 671 -12.59 -31.14 -44.90
CA ASP A 671 -11.60 -32.01 -45.53
C ASP A 671 -10.20 -31.74 -44.95
N LEU A 672 -9.85 -30.48 -44.69
CA LEU A 672 -8.57 -30.09 -44.09
C LEU A 672 -8.43 -30.57 -42.63
N ILE A 673 -9.50 -30.49 -41.82
CA ILE A 673 -9.52 -31.05 -40.46
C ILE A 673 -9.30 -32.57 -40.50
N GLU A 674 -10.02 -33.28 -41.38
CA GLU A 674 -9.84 -34.73 -41.54
C GLU A 674 -8.40 -35.06 -41.99
N ALA A 675 -7.84 -34.31 -42.95
CA ALA A 675 -6.46 -34.50 -43.39
C ALA A 675 -5.46 -34.31 -42.25
N THR A 676 -5.67 -33.29 -41.42
CA THR A 676 -4.84 -32.97 -40.26
C THR A 676 -4.88 -34.09 -39.23
N HIS A 677 -6.06 -34.67 -39.00
CA HIS A 677 -6.22 -35.84 -38.14
C HIS A 677 -5.47 -37.06 -38.65
N ILE A 678 -5.62 -37.36 -39.94
CA ILE A 678 -4.93 -38.49 -40.55
C ILE A 678 -3.41 -38.31 -40.46
N ILE A 679 -2.88 -37.11 -40.73
CA ILE A 679 -1.43 -36.82 -40.70
C ILE A 679 -0.86 -36.91 -39.28
N ILE A 680 -1.44 -36.18 -38.33
CA ILE A 680 -0.85 -35.98 -37.00
C ILE A 680 -1.24 -37.12 -36.06
N THR A 681 -2.51 -37.55 -36.06
CA THR A 681 -3.03 -38.51 -35.08
C THR A 681 -2.90 -39.94 -35.59
N GLU A 682 -3.43 -40.24 -36.78
CA GLU A 682 -3.39 -41.62 -37.30
C GLU A 682 -1.98 -42.02 -37.72
N PHE A 683 -1.27 -41.16 -38.46
CA PHE A 683 0.05 -41.45 -39.01
C PHE A 683 1.24 -40.96 -38.17
N ASN A 684 1.01 -40.08 -37.19
CA ASN A 684 2.05 -39.53 -36.32
C ASN A 684 3.21 -38.84 -37.09
N VAL A 685 2.89 -38.13 -38.17
CA VAL A 685 3.89 -37.38 -38.94
C VAL A 685 4.49 -36.27 -38.09
N GLN A 686 5.81 -36.16 -38.11
CA GLN A 686 6.56 -35.19 -37.33
C GLN A 686 7.08 -34.09 -38.24
N HIS A 687 7.19 -32.87 -37.71
CA HIS A 687 7.79 -31.76 -38.46
C HIS A 687 9.29 -31.99 -38.66
N GLN A 688 9.96 -32.39 -37.56
CA GLN A 688 11.35 -32.83 -37.51
C GLN A 688 11.44 -34.02 -36.54
N PRO A 689 12.50 -34.86 -36.60
CA PRO A 689 12.65 -35.97 -35.67
C PRO A 689 12.52 -35.52 -34.21
N GLY A 690 11.49 -36.00 -33.52
CA GLY A 690 11.18 -35.66 -32.12
C GLY A 690 10.35 -34.39 -31.92
N ILE A 691 10.00 -33.64 -32.97
CA ILE A 691 9.14 -32.45 -32.88
C ILE A 691 7.77 -32.75 -33.52
N PRO A 692 6.66 -32.70 -32.75
CA PRO A 692 5.33 -32.96 -33.28
C PRO A 692 4.93 -31.90 -34.33
N LEU A 693 4.22 -32.34 -35.36
CA LEU A 693 3.62 -31.44 -36.33
C LEU A 693 2.34 -30.84 -35.74
N MET A 694 2.17 -29.53 -35.85
CA MET A 694 1.01 -28.80 -35.31
C MET A 694 -0.02 -28.52 -36.40
N PRO A 695 -1.34 -28.53 -36.10
CA PRO A 695 -2.41 -28.23 -37.06
C PRO A 695 -2.18 -26.96 -37.88
N ILE A 696 -1.83 -25.84 -37.24
CA ILE A 696 -1.55 -24.56 -37.93
C ILE A 696 -0.49 -24.69 -39.04
N GLN A 697 0.51 -25.56 -38.87
CA GLN A 697 1.55 -25.80 -39.87
C GLN A 697 1.01 -26.54 -41.11
N VAL A 698 0.01 -27.41 -40.94
CA VAL A 698 -0.67 -28.10 -42.06
C VAL A 698 -1.47 -27.10 -42.88
N ARG A 699 -2.19 -26.19 -42.22
CA ARG A 699 -3.00 -25.18 -42.90
C ARG A 699 -2.16 -24.16 -43.66
N GLN A 700 -1.07 -23.69 -43.06
CA GLN A 700 -0.18 -22.68 -43.65
C GLN A 700 0.76 -23.21 -44.74
N SER A 701 0.79 -24.53 -44.99
CA SER A 701 1.69 -25.12 -45.99
C SER A 701 1.32 -24.72 -47.42
N GLU A 702 2.30 -24.19 -48.16
CA GLU A 702 2.16 -23.85 -49.58
C GLU A 702 2.08 -25.10 -50.48
N ASP A 703 2.90 -26.12 -50.19
CA ASP A 703 2.83 -27.43 -50.83
C ASP A 703 2.42 -28.50 -49.80
N ARG A 704 1.16 -28.90 -49.85
CA ARG A 704 0.61 -29.89 -48.91
C ARG A 704 1.04 -31.32 -49.25
N LEU A 705 1.52 -31.59 -50.48
CA LEU A 705 2.03 -32.92 -50.84
C LEU A 705 3.33 -33.28 -50.11
N GLU A 706 4.08 -32.29 -49.63
CA GLU A 706 5.31 -32.52 -48.86
C GLU A 706 5.05 -33.36 -47.58
N PHE A 707 3.84 -33.29 -47.01
CA PHE A 707 3.47 -34.11 -45.86
C PHE A 707 3.44 -35.61 -46.19
N VAL A 708 3.20 -35.99 -47.45
CA VAL A 708 3.32 -37.37 -47.92
C VAL A 708 4.78 -37.82 -47.89
N SER A 709 5.72 -36.96 -48.30
CA SER A 709 7.16 -37.24 -48.20
C SER A 709 7.61 -37.37 -46.74
N LYS A 710 7.14 -36.48 -45.86
CA LYS A 710 7.41 -36.55 -44.41
C LYS A 710 6.83 -37.81 -43.77
N LEU A 711 5.63 -38.24 -44.19
CA LEU A 711 5.01 -39.49 -43.75
C LEU A 711 5.90 -40.71 -43.98
N MET A 712 6.58 -40.78 -45.13
CA MET A 712 7.49 -41.89 -45.45
C MET A 712 8.71 -41.97 -44.52
N ASN A 713 9.16 -40.83 -44.00
CA ASN A 713 10.27 -40.79 -43.05
C ASN A 713 9.86 -41.30 -41.67
N THR A 714 8.60 -41.09 -41.26
CA THR A 714 8.08 -41.54 -39.97
C THR A 714 7.67 -43.01 -40.00
N ARG A 715 6.84 -43.42 -40.99
CA ARG A 715 6.29 -44.77 -41.07
C ARG A 715 6.58 -45.40 -42.41
N ARG A 716 7.55 -46.30 -42.41
CA ARG A 716 8.10 -46.91 -43.62
C ARG A 716 7.21 -47.99 -44.22
N ASP A 717 6.29 -48.57 -43.47
CA ASP A 717 5.38 -49.64 -43.90
C ASP A 717 4.10 -49.14 -44.59
N VAL A 718 3.86 -47.81 -44.57
CA VAL A 718 2.64 -47.17 -45.10
C VAL A 718 2.48 -47.35 -46.61
N TYR A 719 3.57 -47.61 -47.36
CA TYR A 719 3.48 -47.90 -48.79
C TYR A 719 2.58 -49.11 -49.12
N ASN A 720 2.37 -50.02 -48.16
CA ASN A 720 1.46 -51.16 -48.33
C ASN A 720 -0.03 -50.76 -48.39
N ASN A 721 -0.37 -49.52 -48.02
CA ASN A 721 -1.74 -49.04 -47.89
C ASN A 721 -1.99 -47.79 -48.76
N HIS A 722 -1.65 -47.89 -50.06
CA HIS A 722 -1.71 -46.75 -50.99
C HIS A 722 -3.09 -46.08 -51.08
N GLU A 723 -4.19 -46.83 -50.91
CA GLU A 723 -5.54 -46.27 -50.92
C GLU A 723 -5.77 -45.27 -49.79
N LYS A 724 -5.25 -45.54 -48.59
CA LYS A 724 -5.35 -44.62 -47.45
C LYS A 724 -4.55 -43.34 -47.68
N VAL A 725 -3.36 -43.45 -48.30
CA VAL A 725 -2.54 -42.28 -48.63
C VAL A 725 -3.18 -41.44 -49.74
N LEU A 726 -3.79 -42.09 -50.74
CA LEU A 726 -4.54 -41.38 -51.78
C LEU A 726 -5.82 -40.71 -51.23
N HIS A 727 -6.48 -41.32 -50.23
CA HIS A 727 -7.57 -40.68 -49.50
C HIS A 727 -7.09 -39.44 -48.75
N LEU A 728 -5.94 -39.51 -48.06
CA LEU A 728 -5.32 -38.34 -47.44
C LEU A 728 -5.03 -37.22 -48.46
N VAL A 729 -4.46 -37.56 -49.63
CA VAL A 729 -4.19 -36.58 -50.70
C VAL A 729 -5.47 -35.86 -51.14
N ARG A 730 -6.58 -36.59 -51.25
CA ARG A 730 -7.88 -35.98 -51.53
C ARG A 730 -8.27 -34.96 -50.46
N ARG A 731 -8.13 -35.33 -49.19
CA ARG A 731 -8.47 -34.47 -48.05
C ARG A 731 -7.57 -33.23 -47.92
N LEU A 732 -6.33 -33.31 -48.39
CA LEU A 732 -5.40 -32.17 -48.42
C LEU A 732 -5.82 -31.07 -49.41
N GLY A 733 -6.82 -31.33 -50.24
CA GLY A 733 -7.37 -30.38 -51.22
C GLY A 733 -6.99 -30.68 -52.66
N TYR A 734 -6.43 -31.87 -52.94
CA TYR A 734 -6.19 -32.32 -54.31
C TYR A 734 -7.39 -33.13 -54.80
N ASP A 735 -8.19 -32.54 -55.68
CA ASP A 735 -9.42 -33.16 -56.19
C ASP A 735 -9.17 -34.53 -56.85
N GLU A 736 -10.24 -35.30 -57.07
CA GLU A 736 -10.13 -36.58 -57.80
C GLU A 736 -9.54 -36.42 -59.21
N ASP A 737 -9.67 -35.24 -59.82
CA ASP A 737 -9.15 -34.93 -61.15
C ASP A 737 -7.66 -34.53 -61.14
N ASP A 738 -7.02 -34.40 -59.97
CA ASP A 738 -5.59 -34.09 -59.87
C ASP A 738 -4.71 -35.34 -59.99
N VAL A 739 -4.59 -35.83 -61.23
CA VAL A 739 -3.78 -36.99 -61.59
C VAL A 739 -2.31 -36.80 -61.22
N LEU A 740 -1.78 -35.59 -61.32
CA LEU A 740 -0.38 -35.28 -60.97
C LEU A 740 -0.09 -35.52 -59.51
N ALA A 741 -0.94 -35.03 -58.60
CA ALA A 741 -0.78 -35.26 -57.16
C ALA A 741 -0.82 -36.76 -56.81
N LYS A 742 -1.74 -37.51 -57.44
CA LYS A 742 -1.87 -38.96 -57.25
C LYS A 742 -0.66 -39.73 -57.77
N VAL A 743 -0.22 -39.45 -58.99
CA VAL A 743 0.93 -40.13 -59.61
C VAL A 743 2.23 -39.79 -58.87
N LYS A 744 2.44 -38.53 -58.44
CA LYS A 744 3.58 -38.16 -57.58
C LYS A 744 3.54 -38.93 -56.26
N THR A 745 2.38 -39.02 -55.61
CA THR A 745 2.20 -39.79 -54.36
C THR A 745 2.54 -41.26 -54.54
N LEU A 746 2.04 -41.90 -55.59
CA LEU A 746 2.35 -43.30 -55.91
C LEU A 746 3.83 -43.50 -56.20
N SER A 747 4.46 -42.53 -56.87
CA SER A 747 5.90 -42.56 -57.16
C SER A 747 6.72 -42.43 -55.88
N ILE A 748 6.31 -41.61 -54.92
CA ILE A 748 6.91 -41.50 -53.58
C ILE A 748 6.76 -42.81 -52.80
N LEU A 749 5.57 -43.42 -52.81
CA LEU A 749 5.32 -44.71 -52.15
C LEU A 749 6.14 -45.84 -52.78
N ALA A 750 6.20 -45.90 -54.11
CA ALA A 750 6.99 -46.88 -54.86
C ALA A 750 8.50 -46.70 -54.62
N SER A 751 8.97 -45.46 -54.49
CA SER A 751 10.36 -45.13 -54.11
C SER A 751 10.68 -45.57 -52.69
N THR A 752 9.73 -45.42 -51.77
CA THR A 752 9.90 -45.85 -50.37
C THR A 752 9.95 -47.38 -50.27
N ALA A 753 9.06 -48.08 -50.98
CA ALA A 753 9.11 -49.54 -51.10
C ALA A 753 10.44 -50.03 -51.70
N LEU A 754 10.97 -49.31 -52.69
CA LEU A 754 12.29 -49.60 -53.29
C LEU A 754 13.43 -49.49 -52.27
N VAL A 755 13.41 -48.45 -51.42
CA VAL A 755 14.43 -48.20 -50.38
C VAL A 755 14.37 -49.24 -49.26
N GLU A 756 13.20 -49.74 -48.91
CA GLU A 756 13.01 -50.82 -47.92
C GLU A 756 13.15 -52.23 -48.54
N GLU A 757 13.61 -52.32 -49.79
CA GLU A 757 13.87 -53.58 -50.52
C GLU A 757 12.61 -54.43 -50.80
N ASP A 758 11.41 -53.85 -50.72
CA ASP A 758 10.15 -54.49 -51.11
C ASP A 758 9.86 -54.25 -52.60
N TYR A 759 10.61 -54.95 -53.43
CA TYR A 759 10.55 -54.81 -54.89
C TYR A 759 9.20 -55.20 -55.48
N LEU A 760 8.47 -56.14 -54.86
CA LEU A 760 7.19 -56.60 -55.37
C LEU A 760 6.10 -55.55 -55.17
N GLN A 761 6.08 -54.87 -54.02
CA GLN A 761 5.16 -53.76 -53.80
C GLN A 761 5.55 -52.53 -54.62
N SER A 762 6.84 -52.21 -54.72
CA SER A 762 7.33 -51.14 -55.62
C SER A 762 6.86 -51.37 -57.06
N TYR A 763 6.97 -52.61 -57.57
CA TYR A 763 6.46 -53.01 -58.88
C TYR A 763 4.95 -52.79 -59.03
N ARG A 764 4.13 -53.22 -58.06
CA ARG A 764 2.68 -53.01 -58.10
C ARG A 764 2.30 -51.53 -58.12
N LEU A 765 2.98 -50.72 -57.31
CA LEU A 765 2.75 -49.27 -57.27
C LEU A 765 3.17 -48.58 -58.57
N CYS A 766 4.24 -49.03 -59.23
CA CYS A 766 4.61 -48.61 -60.58
C CYS A 766 3.52 -48.90 -61.61
N GLN A 767 2.93 -50.11 -61.60
CA GLN A 767 1.82 -50.46 -62.48
C GLN A 767 0.62 -49.52 -62.28
N ILE A 768 0.25 -49.27 -61.02
CA ILE A 768 -0.88 -48.40 -60.65
C ILE A 768 -0.61 -46.95 -61.08
N ALA A 769 0.63 -46.45 -60.90
CA ALA A 769 1.03 -45.11 -61.32
C ALA A 769 1.00 -44.93 -62.84
N VAL A 770 1.48 -45.93 -63.60
CA VAL A 770 1.51 -45.92 -65.07
C VAL A 770 0.10 -45.98 -65.64
N ASP A 771 -0.77 -46.85 -65.11
CA ASP A 771 -2.17 -46.93 -65.54
C ASP A 771 -2.90 -45.59 -65.34
N MET A 772 -2.69 -44.93 -64.19
CA MET A 772 -3.23 -43.59 -63.96
C MET A 772 -2.64 -42.53 -64.90
N ALA A 773 -1.34 -42.59 -65.20
CA ALA A 773 -0.68 -41.67 -66.12
C ALA A 773 -1.18 -41.85 -67.57
N GLN A 774 -1.42 -43.09 -68.02
CA GLN A 774 -1.96 -43.39 -69.34
C GLN A 774 -3.44 -42.96 -69.47
N ASN A 775 -4.20 -43.08 -68.39
CA ASN A 775 -5.62 -42.70 -68.32
C ASN A 775 -5.85 -41.22 -67.93
N LYS A 776 -4.86 -40.34 -68.12
CA LYS A 776 -4.95 -38.91 -67.76
C LYS A 776 -5.92 -38.11 -68.65
N PRO A 777 -6.60 -37.07 -68.10
CA PRO A 777 -7.60 -36.29 -68.85
C PRO A 777 -6.95 -35.39 -69.93
N SER A 778 -7.46 -35.47 -71.16
CA SER A 778 -6.89 -34.78 -72.34
C SER A 778 -6.96 -33.24 -72.31
N LYS A 779 -7.64 -32.63 -71.32
CA LYS A 779 -7.90 -31.17 -71.25
C LYS A 779 -6.81 -30.38 -70.50
N LYS A 780 -5.81 -31.02 -69.90
CA LYS A 780 -4.76 -30.34 -69.11
C LYS A 780 -3.59 -29.85 -69.98
N PRO A 781 -2.85 -28.81 -69.57
CA PRO A 781 -1.70 -28.28 -70.32
C PRO A 781 -0.61 -29.33 -70.57
N LYS A 782 0.14 -29.21 -71.68
CA LYS A 782 1.24 -30.14 -72.01
C LYS A 782 2.26 -30.26 -70.86
N ALA A 783 2.66 -29.14 -70.27
CA ALA A 783 3.60 -29.13 -69.13
C ALA A 783 3.09 -29.92 -67.90
N TYR A 784 1.77 -29.95 -67.66
CA TYR A 784 1.18 -30.77 -66.59
C TYR A 784 1.28 -32.25 -66.94
N ASN A 785 0.91 -32.61 -68.16
CA ASN A 785 0.95 -33.99 -68.65
C ASN A 785 2.39 -34.54 -68.71
N ASP A 786 3.36 -33.70 -69.08
CA ASP A 786 4.78 -34.04 -69.09
C ASP A 786 5.28 -34.32 -67.67
N GLN A 787 4.83 -33.55 -66.66
CA GLN A 787 5.19 -33.82 -65.24
C GLN A 787 4.56 -35.10 -64.70
N VAL A 788 3.33 -35.43 -65.10
CA VAL A 788 2.66 -36.70 -64.74
C VAL A 788 3.47 -37.86 -65.29
N ASP A 789 3.80 -37.82 -66.58
CA ASP A 789 4.60 -38.85 -67.24
C ASP A 789 5.97 -38.94 -66.59
N GLN A 790 6.59 -37.79 -66.30
CA GLN A 790 7.90 -37.70 -65.67
C GLN A 790 7.96 -38.43 -64.33
N ALA A 791 7.01 -38.19 -63.43
CA ALA A 791 6.96 -38.87 -62.14
C ALA A 791 6.83 -40.40 -62.30
N ALA A 792 5.96 -40.86 -63.20
CA ALA A 792 5.70 -42.29 -63.40
C ALA A 792 6.86 -43.03 -64.10
N TRP A 793 7.46 -42.49 -65.16
CA TRP A 793 8.51 -43.20 -65.89
C TRP A 793 9.83 -43.26 -65.10
N GLN A 794 10.16 -42.21 -64.33
CA GLN A 794 11.39 -42.16 -63.55
C GLN A 794 11.43 -43.25 -62.47
N ILE A 795 10.32 -43.47 -61.75
CA ILE A 795 10.27 -44.52 -60.73
C ILE A 795 10.32 -45.92 -61.34
N CYS A 796 9.66 -46.13 -62.49
CA CYS A 796 9.72 -47.40 -63.23
C CYS A 796 11.14 -47.69 -63.73
N PHE A 797 11.85 -46.68 -64.24
CA PHE A 797 13.24 -46.80 -64.67
C PHE A 797 14.18 -47.12 -63.49
N ASN A 798 13.98 -46.46 -62.35
CA ASN A 798 14.77 -46.69 -61.14
C ASN A 798 14.64 -48.14 -60.62
N LEU A 799 13.43 -48.70 -60.60
CA LEU A 799 13.20 -50.10 -60.22
C LEU A 799 13.79 -51.08 -61.26
N GLY A 800 13.65 -50.79 -62.55
CA GLY A 800 14.15 -51.63 -63.65
C GLY A 800 15.68 -51.77 -63.69
N LYS A 801 16.39 -50.68 -63.39
CA LYS A 801 17.87 -50.63 -63.34
C LYS A 801 18.47 -51.39 -62.15
N LEU A 802 17.66 -51.73 -61.14
CA LEU A 802 18.14 -52.27 -59.87
C LEU A 802 18.59 -53.73 -60.01
N HIS A 803 19.90 -54.00 -60.01
CA HIS A 803 20.43 -55.37 -60.14
C HIS A 803 20.09 -56.28 -58.96
N THR A 804 19.77 -55.72 -57.79
CA THR A 804 19.40 -56.49 -56.59
C THR A 804 18.00 -57.08 -56.66
N PHE A 805 17.16 -56.63 -57.60
CA PHE A 805 15.88 -57.28 -57.87
C PHE A 805 16.10 -58.43 -58.87
N GLU A 806 16.00 -59.66 -58.37
CA GLU A 806 16.35 -60.88 -59.13
C GLU A 806 15.33 -61.24 -60.23
N ASP A 807 14.10 -60.71 -60.16
CA ASP A 807 13.04 -61.00 -61.13
C ASP A 807 13.23 -60.20 -62.43
N ILE A 808 13.99 -60.79 -63.36
CA ILE A 808 14.29 -60.23 -64.68
C ILE A 808 13.01 -59.90 -65.46
N ASN A 809 11.96 -60.73 -65.37
CA ASN A 809 10.74 -60.53 -66.14
C ASN A 809 10.00 -59.28 -65.67
N ARG A 810 9.83 -59.11 -64.36
CA ARG A 810 9.19 -57.91 -63.78
C ARG A 810 10.02 -56.65 -64.02
N ARG A 811 11.35 -56.75 -64.00
CA ARG A 811 12.25 -55.63 -64.32
C ARG A 811 12.15 -55.18 -65.78
N LEU A 812 12.08 -56.13 -66.71
CA LEU A 812 11.84 -55.82 -68.12
C LEU A 812 10.45 -55.21 -68.32
N ASP A 813 9.46 -55.66 -67.56
CA ASP A 813 8.10 -55.12 -67.63
C ASP A 813 8.04 -53.66 -67.17
N VAL A 814 8.65 -53.29 -66.02
CA VAL A 814 8.69 -51.88 -65.59
C VAL A 814 9.55 -51.00 -66.47
N LEU A 815 10.63 -51.53 -67.07
CA LEU A 815 11.38 -50.80 -68.09
C LEU A 815 10.53 -50.59 -69.35
N SER A 816 9.66 -51.54 -69.70
CA SER A 816 8.71 -51.37 -70.80
C SER A 816 7.67 -50.29 -70.49
N MET A 817 7.14 -50.27 -69.25
CA MET A 817 6.25 -49.21 -68.76
C MET A 817 6.94 -47.85 -68.82
N ALA A 818 8.20 -47.76 -68.39
CA ALA A 818 9.01 -46.54 -68.48
C ALA A 818 9.15 -46.06 -69.93
N MET A 819 9.37 -46.95 -70.92
CA MET A 819 9.44 -46.56 -72.34
C MET A 819 8.14 -45.98 -72.89
N THR A 820 6.98 -46.43 -72.39
CA THR A 820 5.68 -45.90 -72.84
C THR A 820 5.45 -44.45 -72.44
N LEU A 821 6.05 -44.02 -71.33
CA LEU A 821 5.84 -42.69 -70.75
C LEU A 821 7.09 -41.79 -70.85
N SER A 822 8.27 -42.33 -71.15
CA SER A 822 9.51 -41.56 -71.22
C SER A 822 9.48 -40.54 -72.36
N PRO A 823 10.03 -39.33 -72.16
CA PRO A 823 10.21 -38.38 -73.24
C PRO A 823 11.23 -38.91 -74.26
N VAL A 824 11.13 -38.44 -75.52
CA VAL A 824 11.87 -38.98 -76.67
C VAL A 824 13.39 -38.91 -76.45
N GLU A 825 13.86 -37.96 -75.67
CA GLU A 825 15.26 -37.76 -75.33
C GLU A 825 15.83 -38.90 -74.47
N ASN A 826 15.02 -39.46 -73.56
CA ASN A 826 15.48 -40.44 -72.55
C ASN A 826 15.15 -41.89 -72.94
N ILE A 827 14.36 -42.11 -73.99
CA ILE A 827 13.96 -43.45 -74.42
C ILE A 827 15.16 -44.34 -74.78
N ARG A 828 16.24 -43.73 -75.29
CA ARG A 828 17.48 -44.45 -75.65
C ARG A 828 18.17 -45.04 -74.43
N ASP A 829 18.17 -44.31 -73.32
CA ASP A 829 18.80 -44.74 -72.07
C ASP A 829 17.99 -45.86 -71.42
N VAL A 830 16.65 -45.74 -71.43
CA VAL A 830 15.75 -46.81 -70.96
C VAL A 830 15.91 -48.08 -71.81
N LEU A 831 15.95 -47.95 -73.14
CA LEU A 831 16.17 -49.05 -74.09
C LEU A 831 17.52 -49.73 -73.91
N ALA A 832 18.57 -48.99 -73.60
CA ALA A 832 19.90 -49.56 -73.37
C ALA A 832 19.90 -50.50 -72.16
N VAL A 833 19.33 -50.05 -71.03
CA VAL A 833 19.18 -50.86 -69.81
C VAL A 833 18.27 -52.07 -70.05
N TRP A 834 17.19 -51.90 -70.82
CA TRP A 834 16.30 -53.00 -71.19
C TRP A 834 17.01 -54.07 -72.02
N ARG A 835 17.79 -53.67 -73.04
CA ARG A 835 18.53 -54.61 -73.91
C ARG A 835 19.63 -55.36 -73.18
N GLU A 836 20.34 -54.68 -72.28
CA GLU A 836 21.35 -55.30 -71.43
C GLU A 836 20.72 -56.38 -70.54
N LEU A 837 19.58 -56.08 -69.92
CA LEU A 837 18.86 -57.01 -69.07
C LEU A 837 18.25 -58.18 -69.87
N ASP A 838 17.68 -57.92 -71.04
CA ASP A 838 17.09 -58.97 -71.89
C ASP A 838 18.16 -59.95 -72.42
N ALA A 839 19.37 -59.46 -72.71
CA ALA A 839 20.51 -60.29 -73.09
C ALA A 839 21.01 -61.20 -71.95
N THR A 840 20.72 -60.86 -70.69
CA THR A 840 21.04 -61.71 -69.53
C THR A 840 20.00 -62.77 -69.20
N LYS A 841 18.88 -62.83 -69.95
CA LYS A 841 17.95 -63.95 -69.81
C LYS A 841 18.66 -65.26 -70.22
N PRO A 842 18.63 -66.31 -69.38
CA PRO A 842 19.04 -67.63 -69.84
C PRO A 842 18.16 -68.00 -71.03
N SER A 843 18.79 -68.45 -72.13
CA SER A 843 18.04 -68.91 -73.28
C SER A 843 17.18 -70.11 -72.87
N GLN A 844 16.03 -70.34 -73.53
CA GLN A 844 15.26 -71.58 -73.31
C GLN A 844 16.11 -72.86 -73.54
N ILE A 845 17.27 -72.72 -74.21
CA ILE A 845 18.24 -73.77 -74.47
C ILE A 845 19.13 -74.03 -73.22
N ASP A 846 19.50 -72.99 -72.47
CA ASP A 846 20.32 -73.13 -71.24
C ASP A 846 19.52 -73.77 -70.09
N LEU A 847 18.22 -73.45 -69.99
CA LEU A 847 17.30 -74.10 -69.04
C LEU A 847 17.05 -75.58 -69.37
N ALA A 848 17.04 -75.93 -70.66
CA ALA A 848 16.93 -77.33 -71.09
C ALA A 848 18.21 -78.14 -70.87
N GLN A 849 19.39 -77.50 -70.90
CA GLN A 849 20.68 -78.14 -70.58
C GLN A 849 20.87 -78.38 -69.07
N LEU A 850 20.36 -77.48 -68.22
CA LEU A 850 20.36 -77.68 -66.76
C LEU A 850 19.42 -78.79 -66.28
N ASP A 851 18.32 -79.07 -67.01
CA ASP A 851 17.44 -80.22 -66.76
C ASP A 851 18.03 -81.54 -67.31
N ALA A 852 18.88 -81.49 -68.34
CA ALA A 852 19.60 -82.67 -68.84
C ALA A 852 20.73 -83.12 -67.90
N ASP A 853 21.46 -82.18 -67.30
CA ASP A 853 22.52 -82.47 -66.32
C ASP A 853 21.97 -82.99 -64.98
N ARG A 854 20.72 -82.65 -64.63
CA ARG A 854 20.01 -83.22 -63.47
C ARG A 854 19.60 -84.69 -63.65
N TYR A 855 19.40 -85.14 -64.89
CA TYR A 855 18.99 -86.53 -65.19
C TYR A 855 20.16 -87.54 -65.14
N GLU A 856 21.41 -87.09 -65.34
CA GLU A 856 22.61 -87.93 -65.21
C GLU A 856 23.14 -88.04 -63.77
N ALA A 857 22.76 -87.13 -62.87
CA ALA A 857 23.16 -87.16 -61.46
C ALA A 857 22.27 -88.06 -60.58
N GLU A 858 21.05 -88.42 -61.02
CA GLU A 858 20.10 -89.22 -60.22
C GLU A 858 20.26 -90.74 -60.34
N THR A 859 21.23 -91.25 -61.13
CA THR A 859 21.46 -92.71 -61.27
C THR A 859 22.52 -93.31 -60.34
N GLN A 860 23.17 -92.53 -59.48
CA GLN A 860 24.16 -93.04 -58.51
C GLN A 860 24.01 -92.39 -57.13
N GLN A 861 22.96 -92.73 -56.38
CA GLN A 861 23.04 -93.08 -54.95
C GLN A 861 21.63 -93.30 -54.36
N SER A 862 21.11 -94.50 -54.59
CA SER A 862 19.98 -95.06 -53.86
C SER A 862 20.47 -95.97 -52.72
N THR A 863 20.69 -95.40 -51.54
CA THR A 863 20.67 -96.13 -50.24
C THR A 863 20.34 -95.09 -49.15
N LYS A 864 19.12 -94.54 -49.08
CA LYS A 864 17.86 -95.06 -48.53
C LYS A 864 17.84 -95.21 -46.99
N TRP A 865 16.91 -94.44 -46.39
CA TRP A 865 16.31 -94.48 -45.03
C TRP A 865 17.12 -93.75 -43.93
N GLN A 866 16.59 -92.90 -43.05
CA GLN A 866 15.25 -92.84 -42.42
C GLN A 866 15.12 -91.55 -41.56
N GLY A 867 13.90 -91.03 -41.37
CA GLY A 867 13.52 -90.19 -40.20
C GLY A 867 13.65 -88.66 -40.36
N LEU A 868 12.55 -87.92 -40.49
CA LEU A 868 11.73 -87.37 -39.38
C LEU A 868 12.34 -86.12 -38.69
N LEU A 869 11.73 -84.99 -39.05
CA LEU A 869 11.24 -83.91 -38.17
C LEU A 869 12.23 -83.02 -37.39
N GLN A 870 11.87 -81.73 -37.47
CA GLN A 870 11.63 -80.81 -36.35
C GLN A 870 12.69 -79.76 -35.99
N ASN A 871 12.11 -78.57 -35.82
CA ASN A 871 12.43 -77.49 -34.89
C ASN A 871 13.63 -76.61 -35.26
N ALA A 872 13.42 -75.36 -35.66
CA ALA A 872 12.70 -74.27 -34.99
C ALA A 872 13.34 -73.83 -33.67
N SER A 873 13.75 -72.56 -33.70
CA SER A 873 13.31 -71.52 -32.78
C SER A 873 14.34 -71.03 -31.74
N LYS A 874 14.22 -69.72 -31.49
CA LYS A 874 14.42 -69.01 -30.21
C LYS A 874 15.88 -68.68 -29.84
N GLN A 875 16.19 -67.55 -29.19
CA GLN A 875 15.47 -66.35 -28.77
C GLN A 875 16.49 -65.43 -28.05
N TRP A 876 16.18 -64.12 -28.03
CA TRP A 876 16.57 -63.08 -27.05
C TRP A 876 18.00 -62.53 -27.19
N GLY A 877 18.24 -61.23 -27.01
CA GLY A 877 17.38 -60.16 -26.49
C GLY A 877 18.20 -59.27 -25.56
N PHE A 878 18.34 -58.01 -25.98
CA PHE A 878 18.50 -56.78 -25.20
C PHE A 878 19.54 -56.69 -24.06
N GLY A 879 20.46 -55.74 -24.28
CA GLY A 879 20.68 -54.66 -23.32
C GLY A 879 21.79 -54.88 -22.31
N ASP A 880 22.97 -54.31 -22.60
CA ASP A 880 23.51 -53.36 -21.64
C ASP A 880 24.26 -52.24 -22.33
N LEU A 881 23.96 -51.04 -21.87
CA LEU A 881 24.38 -49.75 -22.36
C LEU A 881 25.08 -49.15 -21.14
N LEU A 882 26.36 -48.78 -21.26
CA LEU A 882 26.87 -47.45 -20.89
C LEU A 882 28.39 -47.37 -20.88
N ALA A 883 28.83 -46.26 -21.50
CA ALA A 883 29.97 -45.40 -21.17
C ALA A 883 31.39 -45.75 -21.68
N GLY A 884 31.83 -44.89 -22.61
CA GLY A 884 33.04 -44.07 -22.39
C GLY A 884 34.20 -44.32 -23.35
N GLY A 885 34.59 -43.30 -24.12
CA GLY A 885 35.90 -43.27 -24.75
C GLY A 885 36.01 -42.43 -26.02
N SER A 886 36.56 -41.23 -25.85
CA SER A 886 37.07 -40.29 -26.86
C SER A 886 38.06 -40.87 -27.88
N GLY A 887 38.13 -40.29 -29.09
CA GLY A 887 39.36 -40.28 -29.90
C GLY A 887 39.20 -40.42 -31.42
N GLU A 888 39.40 -39.30 -32.11
CA GLU A 888 39.98 -39.05 -33.45
C GLU A 888 39.93 -40.07 -34.63
N HIS A 889 39.48 -39.50 -35.76
CA HIS A 889 39.80 -39.74 -37.18
C HIS A 889 40.33 -41.10 -37.68
N GLY A 890 39.54 -41.71 -38.58
CA GLY A 890 39.98 -42.70 -39.57
C GLY A 890 38.94 -42.84 -40.70
N GLU A 891 39.40 -42.83 -41.94
CA GLU A 891 38.64 -42.68 -43.19
C GLU A 891 37.56 -43.76 -43.46
N GLY A 892 36.36 -43.30 -43.84
CA GLY A 892 35.88 -43.50 -45.22
C GLY A 892 35.35 -44.86 -45.69
N GLY A 893 34.73 -45.69 -44.84
CA GLY A 893 33.97 -46.85 -45.29
C GLY A 893 32.50 -46.52 -45.60
N LYS A 894 32.13 -46.26 -46.86
CA LYS A 894 30.73 -46.05 -47.28
C LYS A 894 29.92 -47.34 -47.06
N ARG A 895 28.87 -47.27 -46.24
CA ARG A 895 27.93 -48.39 -46.02
C ARG A 895 27.10 -48.62 -47.30
N LYS A 896 26.81 -49.89 -47.66
CA LYS A 896 25.97 -50.27 -48.82
C LYS A 896 24.63 -49.49 -48.90
N ARG A 897 24.12 -49.01 -47.77
CA ARG A 897 22.90 -48.20 -47.64
C ARG A 897 23.00 -46.80 -48.25
N ASP A 898 24.19 -46.18 -48.24
CA ASP A 898 24.42 -44.85 -48.83
C ASP A 898 24.55 -44.89 -50.37
N ILE A 899 24.75 -46.10 -50.92
CA ILE A 899 24.89 -46.32 -52.36
C ILE A 899 23.49 -46.32 -53.02
N VAL A 900 22.48 -46.89 -52.37
CA VAL A 900 21.09 -46.86 -52.86
C VAL A 900 20.50 -45.45 -52.80
N ARG A 901 20.82 -44.67 -51.75
CA ARG A 901 20.37 -43.28 -51.59
C ARG A 901 20.90 -42.35 -52.70
N ASN A 902 22.10 -42.62 -53.22
CA ASN A 902 22.68 -41.88 -54.35
C ASN A 902 22.13 -42.32 -55.72
N VAL A 903 21.52 -43.50 -55.83
CA VAL A 903 20.93 -44.01 -57.08
C VAL A 903 19.55 -43.42 -57.35
N VAL A 904 18.80 -43.03 -56.30
CA VAL A 904 17.44 -42.47 -56.44
C VAL A 904 17.41 -40.98 -56.81
N GLY A 905 18.55 -40.28 -56.71
CA GLY A 905 18.67 -38.88 -57.16
C GLY A 905 17.99 -37.87 -56.24
N ASN A 906 18.69 -36.78 -55.93
CA ASN A 906 18.23 -35.64 -55.12
C ASN A 906 17.10 -34.80 -55.77
N TRP A 907 16.31 -35.35 -56.70
CA TRP A 907 15.32 -34.59 -57.46
C TRP A 907 13.86 -34.80 -57.00
N LEU A 908 13.67 -35.46 -55.85
CA LEU A 908 12.36 -35.76 -55.25
C LEU A 908 12.31 -35.48 -53.74
N PHE A 909 13.28 -34.75 -53.19
CA PHE A 909 13.30 -34.25 -51.81
C PHE A 909 13.47 -32.74 -51.78
#